data_AF-A0A366L218-F1
#
_entry.id   AF-A0A366L218-F1
#
_cell.length_a   1.000
_cell.length_b   1.000
_cell.length_c   1.000
_cell.angle_alpha   90.00
_cell.angle_beta   90.00
_cell.angle_gamma   90.00
#
_symmetry.space_group_name_H-M   'P 1'
#
loop_
_entity.id
_entity.type
_entity.pdbx_description
1 polymer ?
#
loop_
_entity_poly.entity_id
_entity_poly.type
_entity_poly.pdbx_seq_one_letter_code
_entity_poly.pdbx_strand_id
1 'polypeptide(L)'
;MISKIRFFLTYLLLAGLLVTGSMTMKNSFLLFSDHAHWGMTSFQLASTDSLQKTILTEWDRQNNYAFERDYGADIVKGENICGPEMAKRQIQSDFFFIFFYVAAGIMLFNRYVKDRPLYRATKMADSNPENKDHHAVSQEKALRYFLSKREFVYLITALVIAAIFDVLENHYLLKSIERFNQGLPGEAFLASSMAKAKFLLLILVFLYFAFRINLLKRLSYWLSGLSTGFMNLLVITWQFRIVVILQLIFFALVNLSDQGQDLMVTINTSTPGTILLLTSVCILAAMNWYLPKLYIKAPEKVNLVVQKGTSFDKDEEKTPLDYARLLGILTFFIPALAMLKTMQLYHIPYFLDDIPAMLLLLVSIWLSVWIIRRRKIERFYIRNGEFLIARYWISILMMISLCGAFYFIQLINGFGKLSFLCMDLFLLGSGFLITVTLRDKLEKRYNFNMARLSVIAGLIAALFFILFNLDFIIIPLTALNRFFTLNIVIWALIGYALLFSFLLALSNRWRIQLITILLVCAAIGSAKWISSFHEVEVSASESAPRDSLNEYVRCWLDSRRDEIEQFAKNNPDSMGYPVYFVNSYGGGIRAAAWATMVISRLNQKINSAELHSGAQFTHHVFSYSGASGGTVGFSLLCAFQNKPELAVQMLNPNCVKEVFRKDYLTGNIVGIFGRDIPMSVLGTDFYDDRARLQEKILGYSLNKNYQIDYDIPLSRLYPSQKTDIPLLFSNTFDINTAHKGITAPVLLNKDDFPAVIFIQDLLKGKDIPLSAAAFLSARFPYVSPTGKFDQEHHFMDGGTIENSGGQTSLQIIRVFERVCKEKAYSNLKLSINLLSLSNSVKSIDAPKPAKNLYELLGPVQGLLNTIGGNGNAADSTNAAVARQQGWNYRPFSPTEVKIDRSWPVLPLGWQISDDALEEMKRSIESREQDSLLNMVLGKLWKSDNKGN
;
A
#
# COMPACT_ATOMS: atom_id res chain seq x y z
N MET A 1 33.21 12.29 30.75
CA MET A 1 32.38 11.11 31.16
C MET A 1 30.90 11.50 31.33
N ILE A 2 30.61 12.62 31.99
CA ILE A 2 29.25 13.08 32.33
C ILE A 2 28.37 13.39 31.10
N SER A 3 28.91 13.98 30.02
CA SER A 3 28.12 14.16 28.77
C SER A 3 27.83 12.84 28.05
N LYS A 4 28.66 11.80 28.20
CA LYS A 4 28.41 10.48 27.59
C LYS A 4 27.23 9.77 28.27
N ILE A 5 27.12 9.91 29.60
CA ILE A 5 26.01 9.36 30.42
C ILE A 5 24.68 10.09 30.13
N ARG A 6 24.70 11.42 29.92
CA ARG A 6 23.50 12.22 29.59
C ARG A 6 22.80 11.76 28.30
N PHE A 7 23.60 11.47 27.28
CA PHE A 7 23.08 11.00 25.99
C PHE A 7 22.57 9.56 26.10
N PHE A 8 23.33 8.63 26.70
CA PHE A 8 22.91 7.25 26.91
C PHE A 8 21.53 7.14 27.59
N LEU A 9 21.28 7.94 28.63
CA LEU A 9 20.01 7.93 29.36
C LEU A 9 18.85 8.53 28.54
N THR A 10 19.08 9.61 27.77
CA THR A 10 18.04 10.18 26.87
C THR A 10 17.63 9.16 25.79
N TYR A 11 18.59 8.35 25.33
CA TYR A 11 18.35 7.29 24.38
C TYR A 11 17.64 6.09 24.98
N LEU A 12 17.84 5.81 26.27
CA LEU A 12 17.09 4.81 27.02
C LEU A 12 15.62 5.21 27.23
N LEU A 13 15.35 6.51 27.41
CA LEU A 13 13.99 7.06 27.47
C LEU A 13 13.28 7.01 26.11
N LEU A 14 13.99 7.38 25.03
CA LEU A 14 13.48 7.23 23.66
C LEU A 14 13.21 5.75 23.34
N ALA A 15 14.14 4.85 23.67
CA ALA A 15 13.94 3.41 23.52
C ALA A 15 12.75 2.90 24.35
N GLY A 16 12.57 3.38 25.59
CA GLY A 16 11.42 3.04 26.42
C GLY A 16 10.09 3.48 25.81
N LEU A 17 9.96 4.74 25.38
CA LEU A 17 8.76 5.25 24.70
C LEU A 17 8.44 4.48 23.41
N LEU A 18 9.49 4.14 22.67
CA LEU A 18 9.41 3.42 21.42
C LEU A 18 9.00 1.95 21.61
N VAL A 19 9.59 1.26 22.60
CA VAL A 19 9.20 -0.10 23.02
C VAL A 19 7.75 -0.11 23.52
N THR A 20 7.36 0.90 24.30
CA THR A 20 5.97 1.07 24.78
C THR A 20 5.01 1.17 23.59
N GLY A 21 5.30 2.05 22.62
CA GLY A 21 4.50 2.19 21.41
C GLY A 21 4.42 0.88 20.60
N SER A 22 5.50 0.09 20.56
CA SER A 22 5.48 -1.20 19.87
C SER A 22 4.66 -2.28 20.58
N MET A 23 4.74 -2.34 21.90
CA MET A 23 4.00 -3.31 22.70
C MET A 23 2.50 -3.04 22.64
N THR A 24 2.08 -1.77 22.58
CA THR A 24 0.67 -1.39 22.42
C THR A 24 0.07 -1.70 21.05
N MET A 25 0.90 -2.00 20.03
CA MET A 25 0.42 -2.30 18.66
C MET A 25 0.39 -3.80 18.32
N LYS A 26 0.91 -4.69 19.17
CA LYS A 26 0.88 -6.14 18.91
C LYS A 26 -0.53 -6.72 19.10
N ASN A 27 -1.05 -7.39 18.05
CA ASN A 27 -2.25 -8.25 18.04
C ASN A 27 -3.45 -7.77 18.87
N SER A 28 -3.73 -6.46 18.84
CA SER A 28 -4.81 -5.87 19.62
C SER A 28 -6.21 -6.26 19.11
N PHE A 29 -6.34 -6.76 17.88
CA PHE A 29 -7.62 -7.16 17.27
C PHE A 29 -8.41 -8.19 18.10
N LEU A 30 -7.74 -9.03 18.90
CA LEU A 30 -8.40 -10.04 19.76
C LEU A 30 -8.84 -9.50 21.12
N LEU A 31 -8.25 -8.38 21.54
CA LEU A 31 -8.52 -7.74 22.81
C LEU A 31 -9.49 -6.56 22.67
N PHE A 32 -10.07 -6.37 21.47
CA PHE A 32 -11.18 -5.47 21.26
C PHE A 32 -12.50 -6.22 21.33
N SER A 33 -13.41 -5.73 22.16
CA SER A 33 -14.80 -6.20 22.21
C SER A 33 -15.73 -5.03 22.50
N ASP A 34 -17.04 -5.29 22.48
CA ASP A 34 -18.06 -4.29 22.83
C ASP A 34 -17.92 -3.79 24.28
N HIS A 35 -17.26 -4.55 25.14
CA HIS A 35 -16.98 -4.17 26.53
C HIS A 35 -15.50 -3.81 26.76
N ALA A 36 -14.66 -3.94 25.73
CA ALA A 36 -13.23 -3.69 25.78
C ALA A 36 -12.69 -2.91 24.55
N HIS A 37 -13.25 -1.74 24.25
CA HIS A 37 -12.92 -0.96 23.04
C HIS A 37 -11.49 -0.37 22.93
N TRP A 38 -10.72 -0.32 24.02
CA TRP A 38 -9.39 0.31 24.05
C TRP A 38 -8.22 -0.67 23.89
N GLY A 39 -8.44 -1.99 24.03
CA GLY A 39 -7.38 -2.99 23.98
C GLY A 39 -6.27 -2.81 25.05
N MET A 40 -6.55 -2.05 26.12
CA MET A 40 -5.64 -1.85 27.24
C MET A 40 -6.05 -2.77 28.38
N THR A 41 -5.41 -3.95 28.43
CA THR A 41 -5.74 -5.05 29.34
C THR A 41 -5.82 -4.61 30.80
N SER A 42 -4.85 -3.84 31.28
CA SER A 42 -4.81 -3.37 32.67
C SER A 42 -5.99 -2.48 33.04
N PHE A 43 -6.30 -1.47 32.21
CA PHE A 43 -7.39 -0.53 32.49
C PHE A 43 -8.78 -1.16 32.41
N GLN A 44 -8.99 -2.09 31.47
CA GLN A 44 -10.30 -2.69 31.22
C GLN A 44 -10.62 -3.82 32.19
N LEU A 45 -9.63 -4.64 32.52
CA LEU A 45 -9.76 -5.74 33.46
C LEU A 45 -9.74 -5.28 34.92
N ALA A 46 -9.23 -4.08 35.23
CA ALA A 46 -9.19 -3.51 36.58
C ALA A 46 -10.45 -2.69 36.95
N SER A 47 -11.61 -3.00 36.34
CA SER A 47 -12.86 -2.27 36.52
C SER A 47 -13.75 -2.85 37.63
N THR A 48 -14.53 -3.88 37.32
CA THR A 48 -15.39 -4.64 38.25
C THR A 48 -15.36 -6.12 37.89
N ASP A 49 -15.59 -7.02 38.86
CA ASP A 49 -15.54 -8.47 38.59
C ASP A 49 -16.58 -8.90 37.55
N SER A 50 -17.76 -8.24 37.52
CA SER A 50 -18.80 -8.51 36.52
C SER A 50 -18.35 -8.12 35.11
N LEU A 51 -17.77 -6.93 34.94
CA LEU A 51 -17.31 -6.45 33.64
C LEU A 51 -16.08 -7.23 33.17
N GLN A 52 -15.15 -7.52 34.08
CA GLN A 52 -13.98 -8.36 33.81
C GLN A 52 -14.39 -9.75 33.31
N LYS A 53 -15.39 -10.38 33.95
CA LYS A 53 -15.92 -11.68 33.50
C LYS A 53 -16.54 -11.59 32.11
N THR A 54 -17.32 -10.55 31.81
CA THR A 54 -17.91 -10.34 30.48
C THR A 54 -16.82 -10.21 29.41
N ILE A 55 -15.80 -9.39 29.67
CA ILE A 55 -14.67 -9.17 28.75
C ILE A 55 -13.91 -10.48 28.50
N LEU A 56 -13.54 -11.22 29.55
CA LEU A 56 -12.81 -12.49 29.41
C LEU A 56 -13.64 -13.55 28.68
N THR A 57 -14.96 -13.59 28.89
CA THR A 57 -15.87 -14.50 28.18
C THR A 57 -16.01 -14.16 26.70
N GLU A 58 -16.02 -12.87 26.34
CA GLU A 58 -16.01 -12.44 24.94
C GLU A 58 -14.69 -12.81 24.24
N TRP A 59 -13.57 -12.67 24.94
CA TRP A 59 -12.25 -13.04 24.45
C TRP A 59 -12.02 -14.55 24.33
N ASP A 60 -12.76 -15.38 25.08
CA ASP A 60 -12.67 -16.85 25.07
C ASP A 60 -13.56 -17.53 24.00
N ARG A 61 -14.26 -16.76 23.16
CA ARG A 61 -15.13 -17.31 22.11
C ARG A 61 -14.34 -18.07 21.04
N GLN A 62 -14.96 -19.10 20.45
CA GLN A 62 -14.35 -19.96 19.43
C GLN A 62 -13.78 -19.21 18.19
N ASN A 63 -14.27 -18.00 17.91
CA ASN A 63 -13.83 -17.18 16.78
C ASN A 63 -12.73 -16.16 17.13
N ASN A 64 -12.30 -16.07 18.40
CA ASN A 64 -11.32 -15.09 18.90
C ASN A 64 -9.97 -15.75 19.24
N TYR A 65 -9.24 -16.19 18.20
CA TYR A 65 -7.87 -16.73 18.34
C TYR A 65 -6.83 -16.01 17.45
N ALA A 66 -5.63 -15.77 18.00
CA ALA A 66 -4.45 -15.33 17.24
C ALA A 66 -3.58 -16.51 16.89
N PHE A 67 -2.94 -16.44 15.73
CA PHE A 67 -1.78 -17.26 15.47
C PHE A 67 -0.55 -16.54 16.06
N GLU A 68 0.00 -17.06 17.15
CA GLU A 68 1.26 -16.58 17.73
C GLU A 68 2.34 -17.64 17.50
N ARG A 69 3.55 -17.21 17.17
CA ARG A 69 4.66 -18.10 16.81
C ARG A 69 5.51 -18.40 18.04
N ASP A 70 5.80 -19.68 18.26
CA ASP A 70 6.78 -20.10 19.26
C ASP A 70 8.18 -20.11 18.62
N TYR A 71 9.04 -19.21 19.08
CA TYR A 71 10.43 -19.06 18.64
C TYR A 71 11.39 -20.03 19.36
N GLY A 72 10.91 -20.82 20.33
CA GLY A 72 11.69 -21.81 21.07
C GLY A 72 11.84 -23.17 20.40
N ALA A 73 11.15 -23.41 19.27
CA ALA A 73 11.15 -24.68 18.55
C ALA A 73 12.10 -24.65 17.33
N ASP A 74 12.74 -25.79 17.03
CA ASP A 74 13.63 -25.98 15.85
C ASP A 74 12.94 -25.68 14.50
N ILE A 75 11.61 -25.70 14.50
CA ILE A 75 10.74 -25.26 13.41
C ILE A 75 9.73 -24.32 14.03
N VAL A 76 9.60 -23.09 13.49
CA VAL A 76 8.57 -22.14 13.90
C VAL A 76 7.22 -22.85 13.87
N LYS A 77 6.65 -23.19 15.02
CA LYS A 77 5.26 -23.66 15.15
C LYS A 77 4.46 -22.46 15.59
N GLY A 78 3.31 -22.24 14.97
CA GLY A 78 2.37 -21.29 15.54
C GLY A 78 1.21 -22.01 16.20
N GLU A 79 0.79 -21.44 17.30
CA GLU A 79 -0.31 -21.91 18.13
C GLU A 79 -1.47 -20.93 18.00
N ASN A 80 -2.68 -21.47 18.01
CA ASN A 80 -3.89 -20.65 18.14
C ASN A 80 -4.03 -20.28 19.63
N ILE A 81 -3.87 -19.01 19.94
CA ILE A 81 -3.93 -18.48 21.31
C ILE A 81 -5.24 -17.76 21.51
N CYS A 82 -6.01 -18.15 22.52
CA CYS A 82 -7.26 -17.49 22.89
C CYS A 82 -7.00 -16.11 23.49
N GLY A 83 -8.00 -15.23 23.44
CA GLY A 83 -7.88 -13.87 23.96
C GLY A 83 -7.42 -13.78 25.44
N PRO A 84 -7.89 -14.62 26.38
CA PRO A 84 -7.40 -14.63 27.76
C PRO A 84 -5.90 -14.96 27.91
N GLU A 85 -5.41 -15.91 27.13
CA GLU A 85 -3.98 -16.28 27.16
C GLU A 85 -3.11 -15.19 26.51
N MET A 86 -3.62 -14.50 25.48
CA MET A 86 -2.98 -13.30 24.92
C MET A 86 -2.93 -12.16 25.95
N ALA A 87 -4.02 -11.93 26.70
CA ALA A 87 -4.07 -10.93 27.76
C ALA A 87 -3.03 -11.22 28.85
N LYS A 88 -2.87 -12.49 29.24
CA LYS A 88 -1.84 -12.94 30.18
C LYS A 88 -0.43 -12.58 29.69
N ARG A 89 -0.11 -12.84 28.42
CA ARG A 89 1.19 -12.49 27.80
C ARG A 89 1.43 -10.97 27.76
N GLN A 90 0.39 -10.18 27.47
CA GLN A 90 0.50 -8.70 27.52
C GLN A 90 0.77 -8.19 28.93
N ILE A 91 0.08 -8.71 29.94
CA ILE A 91 0.30 -8.31 31.34
C ILE A 91 1.72 -8.70 31.80
N GLN A 92 2.23 -9.87 31.37
CA GLN A 92 3.62 -10.26 31.64
C GLN A 92 4.64 -9.33 30.95
N SER A 93 4.30 -8.81 29.77
CA SER A 93 5.14 -7.84 29.06
C SER A 93 5.17 -6.47 29.76
N ASP A 94 4.12 -6.11 30.48
CA ASP A 94 4.00 -4.83 31.19
C ASP A 94 5.01 -4.70 32.36
N PHE A 95 5.51 -5.80 32.92
CA PHE A 95 6.61 -5.76 33.89
C PHE A 95 7.88 -5.08 33.33
N PHE A 96 8.16 -5.24 32.03
CA PHE A 96 9.28 -4.54 31.38
C PHE A 96 9.00 -3.04 31.25
N PHE A 97 7.75 -2.65 31.00
CA PHE A 97 7.36 -1.23 30.91
C PHE A 97 7.61 -0.48 32.22
N ILE A 98 7.33 -1.12 33.36
CA ILE A 98 7.60 -0.58 34.70
C ILE A 98 9.04 -0.11 34.85
N PHE A 99 9.99 -0.94 34.41
CA PHE A 99 11.41 -0.58 34.46
C PHE A 99 11.72 0.68 33.63
N PHE A 100 11.14 0.81 32.43
CA PHE A 100 11.43 1.93 31.52
C PHE A 100 10.88 3.27 32.02
N TYR A 101 9.62 3.34 32.47
CA TYR A 101 9.09 4.63 32.94
C TYR A 101 9.69 5.04 34.28
N VAL A 102 10.06 4.09 35.15
CA VAL A 102 10.78 4.37 36.39
C VAL A 102 12.16 4.94 36.10
N ALA A 103 12.90 4.31 35.17
CA ALA A 103 14.19 4.82 34.72
C ALA A 103 14.07 6.22 34.09
N ALA A 104 13.01 6.47 33.32
CA ALA A 104 12.70 7.76 32.71
C ALA A 104 12.42 8.84 33.76
N GLY A 105 11.59 8.56 34.77
CA GLY A 105 11.29 9.49 35.86
C GLY A 105 12.52 9.81 36.71
N ILE A 106 13.29 8.79 37.10
CA ILE A 106 14.57 8.97 37.81
C ILE A 106 15.52 9.86 36.99
N MET A 107 15.61 9.64 35.68
CA MET A 107 16.44 10.44 34.78
C MET A 107 15.99 11.91 34.77
N LEU A 108 14.69 12.15 34.59
CA LEU A 108 14.10 13.47 34.51
C LEU A 108 14.31 14.26 35.82
N PHE A 109 14.16 13.62 36.97
CA PHE A 109 14.47 14.22 38.27
C PHE A 109 15.98 14.46 38.46
N ASN A 110 16.84 13.52 38.05
CA ASN A 110 18.30 13.64 38.19
C ASN A 110 18.86 14.75 37.29
N ARG A 111 18.29 14.94 36.09
CA ARG A 111 18.59 16.06 35.20
C ARG A 111 18.27 17.40 35.87
N TYR A 112 17.07 17.54 36.44
CA TYR A 112 16.67 18.75 37.16
C TYR A 112 17.64 19.09 38.30
N VAL A 113 18.07 18.10 39.09
CA VAL A 113 19.00 18.32 40.21
C VAL A 113 20.42 18.66 39.75
N LYS A 114 20.88 18.15 38.60
CA LYS A 114 22.24 18.37 38.07
C LYS A 114 22.43 19.65 37.26
N ASP A 115 21.37 20.24 36.72
CA ASP A 115 21.44 21.56 36.05
C ASP A 115 21.53 22.73 37.07
N ARG A 116 21.67 22.42 38.37
CA ARG A 116 22.00 23.30 39.52
C ARG A 116 23.03 24.42 39.23
N PRO A 117 24.16 24.17 38.53
CA PRO A 117 25.22 25.17 38.37
C PRO A 117 25.09 26.06 37.13
N LEU A 118 24.43 25.60 36.05
CA LEU A 118 24.39 26.34 34.77
C LEU A 118 23.56 27.63 34.86
N TYR A 119 22.54 27.65 35.73
CA TYR A 119 21.70 28.82 35.97
C TYR A 119 22.36 29.86 36.89
N ARG A 120 23.30 29.44 37.75
CA ARG A 120 24.12 30.36 38.57
C ARG A 120 25.06 31.19 37.67
N ALA A 121 25.60 30.59 36.61
CA ALA A 121 26.55 31.26 35.73
C ALA A 121 25.88 32.24 34.73
N THR A 122 24.70 31.90 34.20
CA THR A 122 23.97 32.77 33.26
C THR A 122 23.41 34.02 33.94
N LYS A 123 22.90 33.89 35.17
CA LYS A 123 22.41 35.05 35.94
C LYS A 123 23.53 35.95 36.48
N MET A 124 24.78 35.47 36.49
CA MET A 124 25.98 36.25 36.82
C MET A 124 26.59 36.97 35.60
N ALA A 125 26.29 36.53 34.38
CA ALA A 125 26.82 37.12 33.15
C ALA A 125 25.98 38.31 32.63
N ASP A 126 24.70 38.41 33.01
CA ASP A 126 23.78 39.49 32.60
C ASP A 126 23.75 40.71 33.58
N SER A 127 24.60 40.73 34.61
CA SER A 127 24.66 41.86 35.57
C SER A 127 25.89 42.74 35.35
N ASN A 128 25.64 43.98 34.92
CA ASN A 128 26.60 45.09 34.77
C ASN A 128 27.44 45.30 36.07
N PRO A 129 28.74 45.65 36.03
CA PRO A 129 29.64 45.56 37.20
C PRO A 129 29.47 46.62 38.30
N GLU A 130 28.52 47.56 38.22
CA GLU A 130 28.58 48.80 39.00
C GLU A 130 27.60 48.94 40.18
N ASN A 131 26.88 47.89 40.61
CA ASN A 131 25.97 48.05 41.75
C ASN A 131 26.10 46.94 42.79
N LYS A 132 26.99 47.14 43.79
CA LYS A 132 27.36 46.11 44.78
C LYS A 132 26.43 45.98 46.00
N ASP A 133 25.47 46.88 46.22
CA ASP A 133 24.72 46.91 47.49
C ASP A 133 23.30 46.32 47.48
N HIS A 134 22.88 45.66 46.38
CA HIS A 134 21.62 44.90 46.33
C HIS A 134 21.79 43.38 46.19
N HIS A 135 23.01 42.86 46.34
CA HIS A 135 23.32 41.45 46.03
C HIS A 135 22.90 40.41 47.08
N ALA A 136 22.62 40.80 48.34
CA ALA A 136 22.29 39.83 49.39
C ALA A 136 20.82 39.35 49.37
N VAL A 137 19.86 40.21 49.02
CA VAL A 137 18.41 39.90 49.11
C VAL A 137 17.88 39.12 47.89
N SER A 138 18.63 39.11 46.78
CA SER A 138 18.28 38.40 45.54
C SER A 138 18.71 36.92 45.54
N GLN A 139 19.83 36.59 46.18
CA GLN A 139 20.35 35.21 46.22
C GLN A 139 19.52 34.30 47.14
N GLU A 140 18.99 34.83 48.24
CA GLU A 140 18.21 34.06 49.21
C GLU A 140 16.79 33.75 48.70
N LYS A 141 16.17 34.67 47.95
CA LYS A 141 14.91 34.42 47.24
C LYS A 141 15.06 33.46 46.06
N ALA A 142 16.21 33.44 45.37
CA ALA A 142 16.48 32.47 44.31
C ALA A 142 16.69 31.04 44.84
N LEU A 143 17.19 30.88 46.08
CA LEU A 143 17.38 29.56 46.70
C LEU A 143 16.06 28.81 46.98
N ARG A 144 14.93 29.52 47.13
CA ARG A 144 13.61 28.92 47.45
C ARG A 144 12.92 28.20 46.28
N TYR A 145 13.45 28.27 45.06
CA TYR A 145 12.80 27.70 43.86
C TYR A 145 13.39 26.36 43.39
N PHE A 146 14.22 25.68 44.19
CA PHE A 146 14.94 24.47 43.76
C PHE A 146 14.57 23.25 44.62
N LEU A 147 14.38 22.08 44.01
CA LEU A 147 14.21 20.83 44.75
C LEU A 147 15.45 20.56 45.63
N SER A 148 15.26 20.49 46.94
CA SER A 148 16.29 20.06 47.88
C SER A 148 16.66 18.60 47.62
N LYS A 149 17.87 18.17 48.04
CA LYS A 149 18.30 16.76 47.94
C LYS A 149 17.29 15.80 48.58
N ARG A 150 16.52 16.27 49.58
CA ARG A 150 15.42 15.53 50.22
C ARG A 150 14.20 15.38 49.31
N GLU A 151 13.78 16.45 48.63
CA GLU A 151 12.63 16.39 47.72
C GLU A 151 12.89 15.54 46.47
N PHE A 152 14.13 15.50 45.99
CA PHE A 152 14.55 14.56 44.94
C PHE A 152 14.38 13.09 45.38
N VAL A 153 14.76 12.79 46.62
CA VAL A 153 14.57 11.45 47.20
C VAL A 153 13.08 11.15 47.32
N TYR A 154 12.25 12.07 47.82
CA TYR A 154 10.80 11.86 47.91
C TYR A 154 10.14 11.57 46.56
N LEU A 155 10.52 12.27 45.49
CA LEU A 155 9.95 12.03 44.16
C LEU A 155 10.39 10.69 43.57
N ILE A 156 11.63 10.28 43.78
CA ILE A 156 12.10 8.95 43.37
C ILE A 156 11.40 7.87 44.18
N THR A 157 11.30 8.04 45.50
CA THR A 157 10.60 7.09 46.38
C THR A 157 9.14 6.94 45.96
N ALA A 158 8.43 8.04 45.67
CA ALA A 158 7.06 7.99 45.17
C ALA A 158 6.96 7.29 43.80
N LEU A 159 7.92 7.50 42.90
CA LEU A 159 7.98 6.81 41.60
C LEU A 159 8.21 5.29 41.77
N VAL A 160 9.06 4.89 42.70
CA VAL A 160 9.32 3.48 43.03
C VAL A 160 8.09 2.84 43.70
N ILE A 161 7.39 3.57 44.57
CA ILE A 161 6.14 3.08 45.17
C ILE A 161 5.06 2.91 44.09
N ALA A 162 4.95 3.84 43.13
CA ALA A 162 4.04 3.70 42.00
C ALA A 162 4.36 2.44 41.17
N ALA A 163 5.66 2.17 40.95
CA ALA A 163 6.12 0.96 40.29
C ALA A 163 5.74 -0.33 41.03
N ILE A 164 5.82 -0.31 42.37
CA ILE A 164 5.40 -1.45 43.20
C ILE A 164 3.88 -1.67 43.05
N PHE A 165 3.07 -0.61 43.07
CA PHE A 165 1.63 -0.73 42.83
C PHE A 165 1.32 -1.26 41.43
N ASP A 166 2.12 -0.91 40.43
CA ASP A 166 2.02 -1.45 39.07
C ASP A 166 2.32 -2.95 39.00
N VAL A 167 3.37 -3.39 39.70
CA VAL A 167 3.70 -4.83 39.84
C VAL A 167 2.55 -5.59 40.51
N LEU A 168 1.96 -5.01 41.56
CA LEU A 168 0.84 -5.62 42.28
C LEU A 168 -0.44 -5.65 41.42
N GLU A 169 -0.74 -4.59 40.68
CA GLU A 169 -1.82 -4.55 39.70
C GLU A 169 -1.68 -5.70 38.70
N ASN A 170 -0.51 -5.84 38.07
CA ASN A 170 -0.24 -6.91 37.10
C ASN A 170 -0.34 -8.31 37.72
N HIS A 171 0.11 -8.47 38.96
CA HIS A 171 -0.06 -9.73 39.70
C HIS A 171 -1.54 -10.10 39.90
N TYR A 172 -2.37 -9.16 40.36
CA TYR A 172 -3.80 -9.41 40.59
C TYR A 172 -4.58 -9.62 39.29
N LEU A 173 -4.18 -8.97 38.20
CA LEU A 173 -4.75 -9.22 36.87
C LEU A 173 -4.44 -10.62 36.35
N LEU A 174 -3.18 -11.08 36.46
CA LEU A 174 -2.80 -12.45 36.09
C LEU A 174 -3.58 -13.48 36.90
N LYS A 175 -3.67 -13.27 38.21
CA LYS A 175 -4.44 -14.14 39.10
C LYS A 175 -5.95 -14.15 38.78
N SER A 176 -6.49 -13.02 38.30
CA SER A 176 -7.88 -12.94 37.85
C SER A 176 -8.13 -13.78 36.59
N ILE A 177 -7.19 -13.78 35.64
CA ILE A 177 -7.26 -14.63 34.43
C ILE A 177 -7.16 -16.11 34.81
N GLU A 178 -6.25 -16.47 35.72
CA GLU A 178 -6.12 -17.85 36.20
C GLU A 178 -7.39 -18.34 36.92
N ARG A 179 -8.02 -17.49 37.74
CA ARG A 179 -9.30 -17.80 38.39
C ARG A 179 -10.46 -17.91 37.42
N PHE A 180 -10.49 -17.08 36.38
CA PHE A 180 -11.48 -17.20 35.30
C PHE A 180 -11.41 -18.57 34.63
N ASN A 181 -10.20 -19.05 34.31
CA ASN A 181 -9.99 -20.39 33.73
C ASN A 181 -10.44 -21.53 34.68
N GLN A 182 -10.54 -21.25 35.99
CA GLN A 182 -11.02 -22.17 37.02
C GLN A 182 -12.51 -21.98 37.35
N GLY A 183 -13.22 -21.07 36.68
CA GLY A 183 -14.63 -20.75 36.94
C GLY A 183 -14.89 -19.95 38.23
N LEU A 184 -13.83 -19.38 38.85
CA LEU A 184 -13.89 -18.62 40.10
C LEU A 184 -14.04 -17.11 39.84
N PRO A 185 -14.59 -16.33 40.79
CA PRO A 185 -14.63 -14.87 40.67
C PRO A 185 -13.22 -14.27 40.64
N GLY A 186 -13.04 -13.23 39.80
CA GLY A 186 -11.79 -12.50 39.65
C GLY A 186 -11.40 -11.67 40.87
N GLU A 187 -10.25 -11.01 40.81
CA GLU A 187 -9.77 -10.05 41.82
C GLU A 187 -9.69 -8.63 41.23
N ALA A 188 -10.67 -8.24 40.38
CA ALA A 188 -10.66 -6.98 39.67
C ALA A 188 -10.65 -5.78 40.63
N PHE A 189 -11.29 -5.90 41.80
CA PHE A 189 -11.28 -4.86 42.83
C PHE A 189 -9.86 -4.55 43.36
N LEU A 190 -9.05 -5.59 43.61
CA LEU A 190 -7.68 -5.42 44.11
C LEU A 190 -6.79 -4.81 43.02
N ALA A 191 -6.90 -5.32 41.78
CA ALA A 191 -6.24 -4.73 40.62
C ALA A 191 -6.62 -3.25 40.43
N SER A 192 -7.91 -2.92 40.50
CA SER A 192 -8.45 -1.55 40.41
C SER A 192 -7.86 -0.62 41.47
N SER A 193 -7.76 -1.11 42.69
CA SER A 193 -7.27 -0.34 43.83
C SER A 193 -5.79 -0.02 43.68
N MET A 194 -4.98 -0.99 43.25
CA MET A 194 -3.56 -0.79 42.96
C MET A 194 -3.36 0.18 41.78
N ALA A 195 -4.15 0.02 40.71
CA ALA A 195 -4.11 0.90 39.54
C ALA A 195 -4.43 2.36 39.92
N LYS A 196 -5.51 2.59 40.67
CA LYS A 196 -5.90 3.92 41.14
C LYS A 196 -4.84 4.55 42.04
N ALA A 197 -4.27 3.77 42.96
CA ALA A 197 -3.19 4.23 43.84
C ALA A 197 -1.93 4.62 43.05
N LYS A 198 -1.55 3.80 42.06
CA LYS A 198 -0.46 4.09 41.12
C LYS A 198 -0.69 5.41 40.38
N PHE A 199 -1.83 5.54 39.67
CA PHE A 199 -2.10 6.73 38.85
C PHE A 199 -2.25 7.99 39.68
N LEU A 200 -2.88 7.91 40.85
CA LEU A 200 -2.96 9.04 41.77
C LEU A 200 -1.57 9.49 42.19
N LEU A 201 -0.70 8.56 42.57
CA LEU A 201 0.67 8.87 42.98
C LEU A 201 1.49 9.47 41.82
N LEU A 202 1.38 8.93 40.60
CA LEU A 202 2.04 9.48 39.41
C LEU A 202 1.52 10.88 39.06
N ILE A 203 0.22 11.12 39.13
CA ILE A 203 -0.39 12.43 38.90
C ILE A 203 0.10 13.43 39.94
N LEU A 204 0.10 13.06 41.23
CA LEU A 204 0.60 13.92 42.31
C LEU A 204 2.09 14.25 42.14
N VAL A 205 2.91 13.25 41.82
CA VAL A 205 4.34 13.43 41.51
C VAL A 205 4.52 14.39 40.32
N PHE A 206 3.72 14.22 39.26
CA PHE A 206 3.78 15.05 38.06
C PHE A 206 3.31 16.49 38.32
N LEU A 207 2.18 16.68 39.01
CA LEU A 207 1.63 17.99 39.37
C LEU A 207 2.58 18.73 40.32
N TYR A 208 3.13 18.05 41.33
CA TYR A 208 4.12 18.62 42.24
C TYR A 208 5.38 19.06 41.48
N PHE A 209 5.87 18.20 40.59
CA PHE A 209 7.01 18.52 39.73
C PHE A 209 6.72 19.70 38.78
N ALA A 210 5.54 19.73 38.15
CA ALA A 210 5.10 20.81 37.26
C ALA A 210 4.96 22.14 37.99
N PHE A 211 4.34 22.14 39.18
CA PHE A 211 4.19 23.30 40.05
C PHE A 211 5.56 23.86 40.48
N ARG A 212 6.48 22.99 40.91
CA ARG A 212 7.82 23.41 41.39
C ARG A 212 8.76 23.85 40.28
N ILE A 213 8.59 23.36 39.05
CA ILE A 213 9.42 23.77 37.92
C ILE A 213 9.12 25.19 37.44
N ASN A 214 8.06 25.82 37.90
CA ASN A 214 7.56 27.05 37.29
C ASN A 214 7.37 26.78 35.79
N LEU A 215 6.67 25.66 35.49
CA LEU A 215 6.61 25.00 34.18
C LEU A 215 6.45 26.01 33.06
N LEU A 216 5.53 26.98 33.17
CA LEU A 216 5.30 27.99 32.14
C LEU A 216 6.56 28.82 31.75
N LYS A 217 7.43 29.22 32.68
CA LYS A 217 8.63 30.02 32.38
C LYS A 217 9.77 29.19 31.79
N ARG A 218 9.99 27.96 32.30
CA ARG A 218 11.03 27.06 31.77
C ARG A 218 10.58 26.31 30.53
N LEU A 219 9.29 25.99 30.42
CA LEU A 219 8.63 25.52 29.20
C LEU A 219 8.73 26.63 28.15
N SER A 220 8.53 27.92 28.47
CA SER A 220 8.79 29.00 27.51
C SER A 220 10.24 29.03 26.99
N TYR A 221 11.25 28.87 27.86
CA TYR A 221 12.66 28.81 27.42
C TYR A 221 13.04 27.51 26.70
N TRP A 222 12.48 26.38 27.13
CA TRP A 222 12.69 25.10 26.47
C TRP A 222 11.95 25.04 25.12
N LEU A 223 10.72 25.56 25.06
CA LEU A 223 9.95 25.78 23.85
C LEU A 223 10.61 26.82 22.96
N SER A 224 11.28 27.84 23.49
CA SER A 224 12.04 28.78 22.67
C SER A 224 13.30 28.15 22.09
N GLY A 225 14.06 27.37 22.87
CA GLY A 225 15.19 26.59 22.35
C GLY A 225 14.77 25.49 21.37
N LEU A 226 13.64 24.83 21.63
CA LEU A 226 13.00 23.92 20.67
C LEU A 226 12.48 24.67 19.44
N SER A 227 11.93 25.86 19.61
CA SER A 227 11.44 26.71 18.53
C SER A 227 12.60 27.15 17.65
N THR A 228 13.72 27.60 18.21
CA THR A 228 14.93 27.93 17.43
C THR A 228 15.50 26.69 16.75
N GLY A 229 15.57 25.54 17.45
CA GLY A 229 16.01 24.27 16.86
C GLY A 229 15.09 23.78 15.74
N PHE A 230 13.79 23.96 15.90
CA PHE A 230 12.75 23.60 14.95
C PHE A 230 12.75 24.55 13.74
N MET A 231 12.89 25.86 13.96
CA MET A 231 13.05 26.85 12.89
C MET A 231 14.32 26.58 12.08
N ASN A 232 15.44 26.26 12.73
CA ASN A 232 16.65 25.85 12.03
C ASN A 232 16.45 24.56 11.23
N LEU A 233 15.72 23.59 11.78
CA LEU A 233 15.34 22.39 11.03
C LEU A 233 14.49 22.75 9.81
N LEU A 234 13.45 23.58 9.95
CA LEU A 234 12.60 24.01 8.84
C LEU A 234 13.40 24.75 7.75
N VAL A 235 14.30 25.65 8.14
CA VAL A 235 15.17 26.36 7.19
C VAL A 235 16.06 25.39 6.43
N ILE A 236 16.69 24.43 7.12
CA ILE A 236 17.53 23.41 6.48
C ILE A 236 16.66 22.51 5.61
N THR A 237 15.51 22.04 6.08
CA THR A 237 14.58 21.22 5.29
C THR A 237 14.14 21.95 4.02
N TRP A 238 13.87 23.27 4.11
CA TRP A 238 13.52 24.10 2.95
C TRP A 238 14.69 24.28 1.98
N GLN A 239 15.91 24.43 2.48
CA GLN A 239 17.11 24.41 1.62
C GLN A 239 17.17 23.12 0.82
N PHE A 240 16.87 21.98 1.42
CA PHE A 240 16.87 20.66 0.77
C PHE A 240 15.51 20.25 0.16
N ARG A 241 14.56 21.18 -0.03
CA ARG A 241 13.17 20.88 -0.39
C ARG A 241 13.00 19.95 -1.60
N ILE A 242 13.83 20.08 -2.64
CA ILE A 242 13.75 19.20 -3.82
C ILE A 242 13.97 17.75 -3.42
N VAL A 243 15.04 17.47 -2.67
CA VAL A 243 15.36 16.11 -2.21
C VAL A 243 14.30 15.60 -1.23
N VAL A 244 13.85 16.46 -0.30
CA VAL A 244 12.84 16.09 0.70
C VAL A 244 11.51 15.72 0.03
N ILE A 245 11.03 16.53 -0.92
CA ILE A 245 9.79 16.25 -1.67
C ILE A 245 9.91 14.93 -2.43
N LEU A 246 11.01 14.70 -3.15
CA LEU A 246 11.22 13.46 -3.91
C LEU A 246 11.29 12.22 -3.00
N GLN A 247 11.89 12.35 -1.81
CA GLN A 247 11.89 11.26 -0.82
C GLN A 247 10.50 11.00 -0.23
N LEU A 248 9.70 12.03 0.00
CA LEU A 248 8.32 11.87 0.45
C LEU A 248 7.46 11.16 -0.61
N ILE A 249 7.64 11.50 -1.89
CA ILE A 249 6.99 10.79 -3.01
C ILE A 249 7.42 9.32 -3.02
N PHE A 250 8.72 9.04 -2.93
CA PHE A 250 9.22 7.67 -2.91
C PHE A 250 8.68 6.88 -1.71
N PHE A 251 8.68 7.49 -0.52
CA PHE A 251 8.13 6.92 0.70
C PHE A 251 6.64 6.62 0.55
N ALA A 252 5.84 7.56 0.04
CA ALA A 252 4.41 7.38 -0.15
C ALA A 252 4.12 6.20 -1.09
N LEU A 253 4.80 6.14 -2.24
CA LEU A 253 4.61 5.08 -3.22
C LEU A 253 4.89 3.69 -2.65
N VAL A 254 6.02 3.51 -1.97
CA VAL A 254 6.45 2.18 -1.51
C VAL A 254 5.90 1.76 -0.14
N ASN A 255 5.58 2.71 0.75
CA ASN A 255 5.15 2.40 2.12
C ASN A 255 3.65 2.60 2.37
N LEU A 256 2.96 3.48 1.62
CA LEU A 256 1.53 3.78 1.88
C LEU A 256 0.57 3.00 0.98
N SER A 257 1.05 2.42 -0.12
CA SER A 257 0.20 1.65 -1.05
C SER A 257 0.41 0.14 -0.92
N ASP A 258 -0.66 -0.64 -1.15
CA ASP A 258 -0.59 -2.10 -1.23
C ASP A 258 0.18 -2.56 -2.47
N GLN A 259 0.04 -1.82 -3.57
CA GLN A 259 0.84 -2.03 -4.78
C GLN A 259 2.34 -1.89 -4.51
N GLY A 260 2.76 -0.89 -3.73
CA GLY A 260 4.15 -0.70 -3.34
C GLY A 260 4.72 -1.86 -2.54
N GLN A 261 3.90 -2.48 -1.69
CA GLN A 261 4.27 -3.64 -0.88
C GLN A 261 4.41 -4.90 -1.74
N ASP A 262 3.49 -5.14 -2.68
CA ASP A 262 3.55 -6.27 -3.60
C ASP A 262 4.70 -6.13 -4.63
N LEU A 263 5.05 -4.90 -5.02
CA LEU A 263 6.23 -4.62 -5.85
C LEU A 263 7.54 -5.03 -5.17
N MET A 264 7.62 -4.95 -3.83
CA MET A 264 8.80 -5.42 -3.09
C MET A 264 8.94 -6.94 -3.14
N VAL A 265 7.82 -7.67 -3.15
CA VAL A 265 7.82 -9.13 -3.37
C VAL A 265 8.22 -9.42 -4.81
N THR A 266 7.59 -8.75 -5.78
CA THR A 266 7.80 -8.97 -7.21
C THR A 266 9.24 -8.69 -7.65
N ILE A 267 9.88 -7.60 -7.20
CA ILE A 267 11.25 -7.29 -7.63
C ILE A 267 12.25 -8.33 -7.14
N ASN A 268 11.95 -8.96 -6.01
CA ASN A 268 12.77 -9.96 -5.35
C ASN A 268 12.61 -11.37 -5.96
N THR A 269 11.70 -11.56 -6.93
CA THR A 269 11.61 -12.83 -7.68
C THR A 269 12.65 -12.92 -8.79
N SER A 270 13.31 -11.81 -9.16
CA SER A 270 14.26 -11.73 -10.27
C SER A 270 15.62 -11.19 -9.83
N THR A 271 16.68 -11.97 -10.04
CA THR A 271 18.06 -11.54 -9.75
C THR A 271 18.45 -10.23 -10.46
N PRO A 272 18.24 -10.08 -11.80
CA PRO A 272 18.47 -8.81 -12.46
C PRO A 272 17.67 -7.65 -11.85
N GLY A 273 16.42 -7.91 -11.44
CA GLY A 273 15.56 -6.92 -10.79
C GLY A 273 16.15 -6.41 -9.47
N THR A 274 16.62 -7.31 -8.62
CA THR A 274 17.29 -6.98 -7.35
C THR A 274 18.57 -6.16 -7.56
N ILE A 275 19.44 -6.59 -8.48
CA ILE A 275 20.68 -5.86 -8.79
C ILE A 275 20.37 -4.45 -9.30
N LEU A 276 19.37 -4.34 -10.19
CA LEU A 276 18.92 -3.07 -10.75
C LEU A 276 18.37 -2.15 -9.67
N LEU A 277 17.58 -2.68 -8.72
CA LEU A 277 17.06 -1.94 -7.58
C LEU A 277 18.18 -1.37 -6.71
N LEU A 278 19.10 -2.23 -6.26
CA LEU A 278 20.21 -1.83 -5.39
C LEU A 278 21.09 -0.78 -6.06
N THR A 279 21.33 -0.93 -7.36
CA THR A 279 22.09 0.04 -8.18
C THR A 279 21.35 1.37 -8.28
N SER A 280 20.06 1.34 -8.61
CA SER A 280 19.22 2.54 -8.75
C SER A 280 19.11 3.32 -7.44
N VAL A 281 18.92 2.62 -6.31
CA VAL A 281 18.89 3.23 -4.97
C VAL A 281 20.24 3.85 -4.63
N CYS A 282 21.37 3.19 -4.93
CA CYS A 282 22.71 3.76 -4.75
C CYS A 282 22.90 5.06 -5.53
N ILE A 283 22.47 5.11 -6.80
CA ILE A 283 22.56 6.31 -7.65
C ILE A 283 21.68 7.42 -7.07
N LEU A 284 20.43 7.12 -6.71
CA LEU A 284 19.53 8.11 -6.11
C LEU A 284 20.08 8.64 -4.77
N ALA A 285 20.67 7.79 -3.93
CA ALA A 285 21.29 8.20 -2.67
C ALA A 285 22.47 9.14 -2.91
N ALA A 286 23.32 8.85 -3.90
CA ALA A 286 24.42 9.71 -4.31
C ALA A 286 23.91 11.07 -4.84
N MET A 287 22.82 11.08 -5.62
CA MET A 287 22.17 12.31 -6.11
C MET A 287 21.58 13.15 -4.98
N ASN A 288 20.82 12.53 -4.08
CA ASN A 288 20.21 13.18 -2.92
C ASN A 288 21.25 13.83 -2.00
N TRP A 289 22.43 13.22 -1.90
CA TRP A 289 23.56 13.78 -1.15
C TRP A 289 24.33 14.87 -1.91
N TYR A 290 24.52 14.72 -3.22
CA TYR A 290 25.39 15.60 -4.01
C TYR A 290 24.68 16.88 -4.49
N LEU A 291 23.51 16.75 -5.12
CA LEU A 291 22.84 17.85 -5.83
C LEU A 291 22.55 19.09 -4.99
N PRO A 292 22.17 18.99 -3.69
CA PRO A 292 21.94 20.17 -2.87
C PRO A 292 23.11 21.16 -2.80
N LYS A 293 24.33 20.67 -2.97
CA LYS A 293 25.54 21.49 -2.94
C LYS A 293 25.63 22.45 -4.12
N LEU A 294 24.97 22.14 -5.24
CA LEU A 294 25.01 22.95 -6.46
C LEU A 294 24.26 24.27 -6.29
N TYR A 295 23.20 24.30 -5.49
CA TYR A 295 22.35 25.47 -5.34
C TYR A 295 22.39 26.13 -3.95
N ILE A 296 22.84 25.44 -2.90
CA ILE A 296 23.00 26.05 -1.56
C ILE A 296 24.21 27.00 -1.53
N LYS A 297 25.29 26.68 -2.27
CA LYS A 297 26.46 27.54 -2.48
C LYS A 297 26.64 27.76 -3.97
N ALA A 298 25.77 28.56 -4.60
CA ALA A 298 25.86 28.82 -6.04
C ALA A 298 27.23 29.46 -6.36
N PRO A 299 28.12 28.79 -7.13
CA PRO A 299 29.39 29.38 -7.50
C PRO A 299 29.19 30.51 -8.52
N GLU A 300 30.05 31.53 -8.51
CA GLU A 300 30.09 32.60 -9.53
C GLU A 300 30.29 32.06 -10.97
N LYS A 301 30.83 30.83 -11.12
CA LYS A 301 30.95 30.10 -12.38
C LYS A 301 30.20 28.78 -12.30
N VAL A 302 29.17 28.60 -13.16
CA VAL A 302 28.52 27.30 -13.43
C VAL A 302 29.47 26.44 -14.26
N ASN A 303 30.55 25.99 -13.64
CA ASN A 303 31.31 24.87 -14.14
C ASN A 303 30.85 23.65 -13.35
N LEU A 304 30.69 22.50 -14.01
CA LEU A 304 30.57 21.16 -13.39
C LEU A 304 31.87 20.75 -12.66
N VAL A 305 32.59 21.73 -12.12
CA VAL A 305 33.79 21.57 -11.31
C VAL A 305 33.36 21.88 -9.88
N VAL A 306 33.22 20.81 -9.10
CA VAL A 306 33.06 20.87 -7.66
C VAL A 306 34.14 21.77 -7.08
N GLN A 307 33.74 22.84 -6.38
CA GLN A 307 34.69 23.54 -5.52
C GLN A 307 35.24 22.51 -4.54
N LYS A 308 36.58 22.33 -4.53
CA LYS A 308 37.28 21.66 -3.42
C LYS A 308 36.66 22.21 -2.16
N GLY A 309 36.02 21.35 -1.35
CA GLY A 309 35.34 21.81 -0.15
C GLY A 309 36.31 22.68 0.64
N THR A 310 36.06 23.99 0.67
CA THR A 310 36.70 24.84 1.65
C THR A 310 36.32 24.21 2.97
N SER A 311 37.33 23.91 3.79
CA SER A 311 37.13 23.48 5.16
C SER A 311 36.14 24.44 5.78
N PHE A 312 34.95 23.93 6.09
CA PHE A 312 33.94 24.65 6.84
C PHE A 312 34.49 24.82 8.25
N ASP A 313 35.31 25.85 8.43
CA ASP A 313 35.85 26.27 9.71
C ASP A 313 34.72 26.94 10.49
N LYS A 314 34.61 26.54 11.76
CA LYS A 314 33.58 26.87 12.76
C LYS A 314 32.37 25.93 12.77
N ASP A 315 31.92 25.62 14.00
CA ASP A 315 30.92 24.59 14.31
C ASP A 315 29.50 24.89 13.79
N GLU A 316 29.25 26.07 13.21
CA GLU A 316 27.95 26.48 12.67
C GLU A 316 27.65 25.91 11.25
N GLU A 317 28.65 25.76 10.38
CA GLU A 317 28.43 25.34 8.98
C GLU A 317 28.43 23.81 8.74
N LYS A 318 28.61 23.00 9.79
CA LYS A 318 28.67 21.52 9.68
C LYS A 318 27.29 20.86 9.60
N THR A 319 26.24 21.57 10.02
CA THR A 319 24.86 21.06 10.12
C THR A 319 24.25 20.68 8.76
N PRO A 320 24.39 21.47 7.68
CA PRO A 320 23.86 21.10 6.35
C PRO A 320 24.54 19.87 5.72
N LEU A 321 25.85 19.68 5.97
CA LEU A 321 26.58 18.52 5.44
C LEU A 321 26.11 17.22 6.08
N ASP A 322 25.90 17.24 7.39
CA ASP A 322 25.37 16.10 8.14
C ASP A 322 23.92 15.80 7.75
N TYR A 323 23.13 16.84 7.45
CA TYR A 323 21.78 16.68 6.90
C TYR A 323 21.78 16.03 5.51
N ALA A 324 22.67 16.45 4.61
CA ALA A 324 22.81 15.83 3.29
C ALA A 324 23.19 14.33 3.37
N ARG A 325 24.08 13.97 4.31
CA ARG A 325 24.44 12.56 4.59
C ARG A 325 23.24 11.77 5.07
N LEU A 326 22.43 12.34 5.97
CA LEU A 326 21.22 11.72 6.48
C LEU A 326 20.20 11.47 5.37
N LEU A 327 19.94 12.45 4.50
CA LEU A 327 19.06 12.28 3.34
C LEU A 327 19.57 11.19 2.40
N GLY A 328 20.88 11.11 2.14
CA GLY A 328 21.45 10.02 1.36
C GLY A 328 21.14 8.64 1.96
N ILE A 329 21.34 8.46 3.27
CA ILE A 329 21.04 7.19 3.97
C ILE A 329 19.54 6.88 3.95
N LEU A 330 18.68 7.88 4.16
CA LEU A 330 17.22 7.71 4.15
C LEU A 330 16.73 7.10 2.83
N THR A 331 17.42 7.35 1.72
CA THR A 331 17.11 6.75 0.41
C THR A 331 17.20 5.21 0.43
N PHE A 332 18.06 4.63 1.27
CA PHE A 332 18.15 3.18 1.48
C PHE A 332 17.12 2.68 2.49
N PHE A 333 16.86 3.46 3.54
CA PHE A 333 15.95 3.05 4.61
C PHE A 333 14.48 3.07 4.19
N ILE A 334 14.08 3.93 3.25
CA ILE A 334 12.70 4.00 2.73
C ILE A 334 12.25 2.66 2.11
N PRO A 335 12.97 2.06 1.13
CA PRO A 335 12.61 0.76 0.58
C PRO A 335 12.85 -0.38 1.58
N ALA A 336 13.85 -0.28 2.46
CA ALA A 336 14.05 -1.29 3.52
C ALA A 336 12.87 -1.34 4.50
N LEU A 337 12.32 -0.18 4.87
CA LEU A 337 11.11 -0.10 5.68
C LEU A 337 9.92 -0.74 4.96
N ALA A 338 9.76 -0.46 3.66
CA ALA A 338 8.68 -1.04 2.86
C ALA A 338 8.79 -2.58 2.87
N MET A 339 10.00 -3.14 2.72
CA MET A 339 10.24 -4.57 2.81
C MET A 339 9.90 -5.15 4.19
N LEU A 340 10.29 -4.47 5.28
CA LEU A 340 9.93 -4.88 6.65
C LEU A 340 8.41 -4.89 6.86
N LYS A 341 7.72 -3.85 6.37
CA LYS A 341 6.26 -3.75 6.43
C LYS A 341 5.60 -4.84 5.59
N THR A 342 6.08 -5.09 4.37
CA THR A 342 5.63 -6.21 3.52
C THR A 342 5.80 -7.53 4.24
N MET A 343 6.97 -7.81 4.83
CA MET A 343 7.18 -9.06 5.57
C MET A 343 6.21 -9.21 6.75
N GLN A 344 5.92 -8.13 7.48
CA GLN A 344 4.92 -8.15 8.56
C GLN A 344 3.51 -8.43 8.04
N LEU A 345 3.13 -7.81 6.92
CA LEU A 345 1.79 -7.95 6.33
C LEU A 345 1.55 -9.33 5.71
N TYR A 346 2.55 -9.88 5.02
CA TYR A 346 2.51 -11.23 4.44
C TYR A 346 2.88 -12.33 5.45
N HIS A 347 3.14 -11.96 6.71
CA HIS A 347 3.61 -12.85 7.77
C HIS A 347 4.88 -13.64 7.42
N ILE A 348 5.78 -13.07 6.61
CA ILE A 348 7.09 -13.66 6.32
C ILE A 348 7.97 -13.53 7.58
N PRO A 349 8.41 -14.64 8.20
CA PRO A 349 9.17 -14.59 9.45
C PRO A 349 10.53 -13.93 9.26
N TYR A 350 10.91 -13.08 10.21
CA TYR A 350 12.27 -12.55 10.33
C TYR A 350 12.59 -12.24 11.80
N PHE A 351 13.87 -12.10 12.14
CA PHE A 351 14.35 -11.99 13.53
C PHE A 351 13.72 -10.86 14.36
N LEU A 352 13.19 -9.80 13.73
CA LEU A 352 12.60 -8.64 14.38
C LEU A 352 11.14 -8.43 13.96
N ASP A 353 10.44 -9.47 13.50
CA ASP A 353 9.05 -9.40 13.01
C ASP A 353 8.07 -8.87 14.06
N ASP A 354 8.37 -9.15 15.32
CA ASP A 354 7.72 -8.63 16.52
C ASP A 354 7.84 -7.12 16.75
N ILE A 355 8.79 -6.44 16.09
CA ILE A 355 9.02 -4.99 16.25
C ILE A 355 8.39 -4.26 15.07
N PRO A 356 7.47 -3.31 15.27
CA PRO A 356 6.87 -2.55 14.17
C PRO A 356 7.92 -1.93 13.26
N ALA A 357 7.77 -2.10 11.94
CA ALA A 357 8.75 -1.63 10.97
C ALA A 357 9.12 -0.14 11.14
N MET A 358 8.12 0.71 11.44
CA MET A 358 8.33 2.15 11.66
C MET A 358 9.28 2.44 12.83
N LEU A 359 9.23 1.61 13.87
CA LEU A 359 10.13 1.74 15.00
C LEU A 359 11.58 1.41 14.59
N LEU A 360 11.77 0.33 13.82
CA LEU A 360 13.10 -0.02 13.30
C LEU A 360 13.69 1.12 12.45
N LEU A 361 12.86 1.81 11.65
CA LEU A 361 13.28 3.01 10.93
C LEU A 361 13.71 4.14 11.88
N LEU A 362 12.90 4.48 12.89
CA LEU A 362 13.24 5.55 13.84
C LEU A 362 14.54 5.27 14.58
N VAL A 363 14.76 4.03 15.02
CA VAL A 363 16.02 3.60 15.66
C VAL A 363 17.19 3.70 14.68
N SER A 364 16.99 3.33 13.42
CA SER A 364 18.05 3.38 12.39
C SER A 364 18.44 4.82 12.06
N ILE A 365 17.47 5.72 11.84
CA ILE A 365 17.68 7.16 11.66
C ILE A 365 18.44 7.72 12.86
N TRP A 366 17.98 7.36 14.06
CA TRP A 366 18.58 7.80 15.30
C TRP A 366 20.05 7.37 15.42
N LEU A 367 20.36 6.09 15.15
CA LEU A 367 21.72 5.56 15.13
C LEU A 367 22.59 6.29 14.09
N SER A 368 22.08 6.54 12.89
CA SER A 368 22.81 7.29 11.85
C SER A 368 23.14 8.72 12.31
N VAL A 369 22.17 9.45 12.86
CA VAL A 369 22.39 10.80 13.41
C VAL A 369 23.41 10.77 14.54
N TRP A 370 23.36 9.76 15.42
CA TRP A 370 24.32 9.61 16.51
C TRP A 370 25.74 9.35 16.00
N ILE A 371 25.91 8.45 15.03
CA ILE A 371 27.20 8.12 14.41
C ILE A 371 27.82 9.36 13.76
N ILE A 372 27.01 10.10 12.99
CA ILE A 372 27.41 11.32 12.28
C ILE A 372 27.85 12.41 13.28
N ARG A 373 26.96 12.79 14.22
CA ARG A 373 27.25 13.86 15.20
C ARG A 373 28.42 13.53 16.11
N ARG A 374 28.65 12.25 16.42
CA ARG A 374 29.79 11.81 17.23
C ARG A 374 31.06 11.55 16.42
N ARG A 375 31.04 11.69 15.10
CA ARG A 375 32.22 11.44 14.23
C ARG A 375 32.87 10.08 14.52
N LYS A 376 32.05 9.05 14.71
CA LYS A 376 32.53 7.70 15.05
C LYS A 376 33.32 7.09 13.90
N ILE A 377 32.87 7.33 12.67
CA ILE A 377 33.52 6.89 11.43
C ILE A 377 34.91 7.53 11.33
N GLU A 378 35.03 8.86 11.40
CA GLU A 378 36.33 9.55 11.35
C GLU A 378 37.31 8.99 12.38
N ARG A 379 36.87 8.78 13.63
CA ARG A 379 37.72 8.23 14.71
C ARG A 379 38.17 6.79 14.49
N PHE A 380 37.43 5.99 13.72
CA PHE A 380 37.75 4.59 13.46
C PHE A 380 38.72 4.44 12.28
N TYR A 381 38.52 5.22 11.21
CA TYR A 381 39.30 5.15 9.97
C TYR A 381 40.48 6.12 9.92
N ILE A 382 40.51 7.12 10.80
CA ILE A 382 41.61 8.09 10.92
C ILE A 382 42.25 7.91 12.30
N ARG A 383 43.54 7.54 12.33
CA ARG A 383 44.33 7.41 13.55
C ARG A 383 45.52 8.35 13.45
N ASN A 384 45.74 9.18 14.47
CA ASN A 384 46.83 10.17 14.51
C ASN A 384 46.89 11.10 13.27
N GLY A 385 45.74 11.39 12.64
CA GLY A 385 45.67 12.23 11.44
C GLY A 385 45.88 11.49 10.11
N GLU A 386 46.32 10.23 10.15
CA GLU A 386 46.53 9.40 8.97
C GLU A 386 45.29 8.59 8.60
N PHE A 387 44.99 8.51 7.30
CA PHE A 387 43.87 7.77 6.76
C PHE A 387 44.25 6.30 6.54
N LEU A 388 43.65 5.39 7.32
CA LEU A 388 43.92 3.95 7.26
C LEU A 388 43.10 3.28 6.15
N ILE A 389 43.60 3.35 4.92
CA ILE A 389 42.89 2.88 3.73
C ILE A 389 42.61 1.37 3.73
N ALA A 390 43.47 0.57 4.35
CA ALA A 390 43.25 -0.87 4.50
C ALA A 390 41.97 -1.16 5.30
N ARG A 391 41.71 -0.41 6.37
CA ARG A 391 40.47 -0.56 7.16
C ARG A 391 39.24 -0.23 6.33
N TYR A 392 39.31 0.80 5.49
CA TYR A 392 38.24 1.17 4.57
C TYR A 392 37.93 0.02 3.61
N TRP A 393 38.93 -0.48 2.87
CA TRP A 393 38.71 -1.58 1.92
C TRP A 393 38.28 -2.88 2.58
N ILE A 394 38.83 -3.23 3.74
CA ILE A 394 38.37 -4.41 4.51
C ILE A 394 36.89 -4.25 4.87
N SER A 395 36.46 -3.06 5.31
CA SER A 395 35.05 -2.81 5.65
C SER A 395 34.15 -2.94 4.41
N ILE A 396 34.52 -2.30 3.29
CA ILE A 396 33.73 -2.35 2.05
C ILE A 396 33.69 -3.75 1.46
N LEU A 397 34.82 -4.46 1.41
CA LEU A 397 34.89 -5.83 0.92
C LEU A 397 34.07 -6.77 1.80
N MET A 398 34.16 -6.65 3.13
CA MET A 398 33.31 -7.44 4.05
C MET A 398 31.83 -7.23 3.77
N MET A 399 31.40 -5.98 3.52
CA MET A 399 30.00 -5.68 3.23
C MET A 399 29.55 -6.23 1.87
N ILE A 400 30.38 -6.10 0.83
CA ILE A 400 30.11 -6.69 -0.49
C ILE A 400 30.07 -8.22 -0.40
N SER A 401 30.99 -8.83 0.35
CA SER A 401 31.00 -10.28 0.58
C SER A 401 29.77 -10.74 1.34
N LEU A 402 29.26 -9.96 2.30
CA LEU A 402 28.00 -10.24 2.98
C LEU A 402 26.80 -10.13 2.03
N CYS A 403 26.71 -9.09 1.20
CA CYS A 403 25.68 -9.00 0.15
C CYS A 403 25.74 -10.19 -0.81
N GLY A 404 26.95 -10.59 -1.22
CA GLY A 404 27.16 -11.77 -2.06
C GLY A 404 26.75 -13.07 -1.37
N ALA A 405 27.07 -13.23 -0.09
CA ALA A 405 26.66 -14.40 0.70
C ALA A 405 25.12 -14.46 0.84
N PHE A 406 24.49 -13.32 1.13
CA PHE A 406 23.04 -13.20 1.17
C PHE A 406 22.41 -13.60 -0.16
N TYR A 407 22.98 -13.16 -1.28
CA TYR A 407 22.55 -13.58 -2.61
C TYR A 407 22.61 -15.11 -2.80
N PHE A 408 23.71 -15.78 -2.40
CA PHE A 408 23.77 -17.24 -2.49
C PHE A 408 22.78 -17.96 -1.57
N ILE A 409 22.54 -17.43 -0.37
CA ILE A 409 21.54 -17.99 0.56
C ILE A 409 20.13 -17.82 0.00
N GLN A 410 19.82 -16.70 -0.67
CA GLN A 410 18.54 -16.46 -1.34
C GLN A 410 18.25 -17.48 -2.45
N LEU A 411 19.28 -17.98 -3.15
CA LEU A 411 19.11 -19.01 -4.18
C LEU A 411 18.69 -20.36 -3.58
N ILE A 412 19.08 -20.63 -2.33
CA ILE A 412 18.84 -21.91 -1.65
C ILE A 412 17.54 -21.88 -0.82
N ASN A 413 17.26 -20.79 -0.12
CA ASN A 413 16.10 -20.65 0.77
C ASN A 413 15.03 -19.74 0.15
N GLY A 414 13.92 -20.34 -0.32
CA GLY A 414 12.78 -19.62 -0.91
C GLY A 414 12.10 -18.61 0.04
N PHE A 415 11.97 -18.95 1.32
CA PHE A 415 11.13 -18.22 2.28
C PHE A 415 11.75 -16.91 2.84
N GLY A 416 13.09 -16.76 2.80
CA GLY A 416 13.79 -15.62 3.41
C GLY A 416 14.27 -14.54 2.44
N LYS A 417 13.89 -14.62 1.16
CA LYS A 417 14.52 -13.81 0.09
C LYS A 417 14.42 -12.30 0.37
N LEU A 418 13.25 -11.82 0.80
CA LEU A 418 13.01 -10.40 1.04
C LEU A 418 13.76 -9.85 2.26
N SER A 419 13.97 -10.67 3.31
CA SER A 419 14.73 -10.25 4.49
C SER A 419 16.20 -9.97 4.17
N PHE A 420 16.79 -10.78 3.29
CA PHE A 420 18.18 -10.59 2.86
C PHE A 420 18.34 -9.34 2.01
N LEU A 421 17.42 -9.08 1.08
CA LEU A 421 17.41 -7.84 0.31
C LEU A 421 17.22 -6.60 1.19
N CYS A 422 16.39 -6.70 2.23
CA CYS A 422 16.27 -5.65 3.24
C CYS A 422 17.62 -5.41 3.97
N MET A 423 18.34 -6.48 4.33
CA MET A 423 19.68 -6.37 4.93
C MET A 423 20.69 -5.75 3.97
N ASP A 424 20.64 -6.08 2.67
CA ASP A 424 21.49 -5.46 1.64
C ASP A 424 21.32 -3.94 1.62
N LEU A 425 20.10 -3.43 1.70
CA LEU A 425 19.84 -1.99 1.75
C LEU A 425 20.43 -1.33 3.00
N PHE A 426 20.36 -1.96 4.18
CA PHE A 426 20.98 -1.45 5.40
C PHE A 426 22.52 -1.47 5.33
N LEU A 427 23.09 -2.55 4.76
CA LEU A 427 24.54 -2.66 4.52
C LEU A 427 24.99 -1.57 3.54
N LEU A 428 24.35 -1.44 2.39
CA LEU A 428 24.69 -0.41 1.40
C LEU A 428 24.52 1.00 1.96
N GLY A 429 23.48 1.27 2.74
CA GLY A 429 23.31 2.56 3.43
C GLY A 429 24.46 2.87 4.41
N SER A 430 24.95 1.85 5.11
CA SER A 430 26.10 1.98 6.01
C SER A 430 27.40 2.21 5.23
N GLY A 431 27.61 1.47 4.13
CA GLY A 431 28.76 1.62 3.24
C GLY A 431 28.78 3.00 2.58
N PHE A 432 27.62 3.47 2.12
CA PHE A 432 27.41 4.82 1.60
C PHE A 432 27.83 5.88 2.62
N LEU A 433 27.38 5.77 3.88
CA LEU A 433 27.75 6.73 4.92
C LEU A 433 29.26 6.74 5.18
N ILE A 434 29.91 5.58 5.24
CA ILE A 434 31.37 5.46 5.39
C ILE A 434 32.08 6.18 4.24
N THR A 435 31.72 5.85 2.99
CA THR A 435 32.32 6.40 1.77
C THR A 435 32.14 7.92 1.68
N VAL A 436 30.93 8.42 1.87
CA VAL A 436 30.64 9.87 1.81
C VAL A 436 31.30 10.67 2.93
N THR A 437 31.50 10.05 4.09
CA THR A 437 32.22 10.66 5.21
C THR A 437 33.71 10.79 4.92
N LEU A 438 34.31 9.77 4.31
CA LEU A 438 35.75 9.69 4.03
C LEU A 438 36.15 10.20 2.64
N ARG A 439 35.18 10.66 1.83
CA ARG A 439 35.36 11.03 0.42
C ARG A 439 36.55 11.94 0.15
N ASP A 440 36.78 12.98 0.96
CA ASP A 440 37.79 14.00 0.65
C ASP A 440 39.21 13.39 0.73
N LYS A 441 39.38 12.36 1.58
CA LYS A 441 40.61 11.56 1.67
C LYS A 441 40.75 10.60 0.50
N LEU A 442 39.65 9.97 0.08
CA LEU A 442 39.61 9.06 -1.07
C LEU A 442 39.92 9.80 -2.38
N GLU A 443 39.27 10.93 -2.63
CA GLU A 443 39.49 11.76 -3.82
C GLU A 443 40.94 12.27 -3.90
N LYS A 444 41.49 12.74 -2.77
CA LYS A 444 42.89 13.19 -2.71
C LYS A 444 43.89 12.06 -3.00
N ARG A 445 43.59 10.83 -2.56
CA ARG A 445 44.49 9.68 -2.71
C ARG A 445 44.50 9.13 -4.13
N TYR A 446 43.33 8.99 -4.74
CA TYR A 446 43.15 8.33 -6.04
C TYR A 446 42.97 9.31 -7.20
N ASN A 447 43.01 10.62 -6.92
CA ASN A 447 42.90 11.68 -7.91
C ASN A 447 41.67 11.56 -8.85
N PHE A 448 40.53 11.17 -8.29
CA PHE A 448 39.26 11.12 -9.01
C PHE A 448 38.20 11.94 -8.28
N ASN A 449 37.13 12.27 -9.01
CA ASN A 449 36.06 13.13 -8.52
C ASN A 449 34.76 12.32 -8.38
N MET A 450 34.37 12.01 -7.14
CA MET A 450 33.17 11.24 -6.83
C MET A 450 31.90 11.92 -7.34
N ALA A 451 31.88 13.25 -7.36
CA ALA A 451 30.73 13.99 -7.86
C ALA A 451 30.53 13.82 -9.36
N ARG A 452 31.60 13.83 -10.16
CA ARG A 452 31.50 13.61 -11.61
C ARG A 452 30.92 12.24 -11.91
N LEU A 453 31.41 11.20 -11.22
CA LEU A 453 30.88 9.85 -11.35
C LEU A 453 29.39 9.78 -10.97
N SER A 454 29.03 10.43 -9.86
CA SER A 454 27.65 10.48 -9.41
C SER A 454 26.75 11.13 -10.47
N VAL A 455 27.14 12.29 -11.01
CA VAL A 455 26.36 13.01 -12.03
C VAL A 455 26.26 12.21 -13.32
N ILE A 456 27.35 11.57 -13.79
CA ILE A 456 27.32 10.71 -14.98
C ILE A 456 26.35 9.54 -14.77
N ALA A 457 26.43 8.86 -13.63
CA ALA A 457 25.50 7.77 -13.31
C ALA A 457 24.05 8.26 -13.23
N GLY A 458 23.82 9.45 -12.66
CA GLY A 458 22.51 10.09 -12.63
C GLY A 458 21.98 10.43 -14.03
N LEU A 459 22.83 10.96 -14.91
CA LEU A 459 22.48 11.28 -16.30
C LEU A 459 22.15 10.01 -17.10
N ILE A 460 22.89 8.92 -16.89
CA ILE A 460 22.59 7.61 -17.50
C ILE A 460 21.24 7.10 -17.02
N ALA A 461 20.95 7.17 -15.72
CA ALA A 461 19.64 6.77 -15.18
C ALA A 461 18.50 7.64 -15.74
N ALA A 462 18.71 8.95 -15.83
CA ALA A 462 17.74 9.86 -16.45
C ALA A 462 17.54 9.58 -17.95
N LEU A 463 18.61 9.20 -18.68
CA LEU A 463 18.52 8.77 -20.07
C LEU A 463 17.69 7.50 -20.21
N PHE A 464 17.89 6.49 -19.35
CA PHE A 464 17.05 5.30 -19.34
C PHE A 464 15.58 5.68 -19.11
N PHE A 465 15.28 6.55 -18.15
CA PHE A 465 13.91 7.04 -17.96
C PHE A 465 13.32 7.68 -19.23
N ILE A 466 14.08 8.54 -19.92
CA ILE A 466 13.64 9.16 -21.19
C ILE A 466 13.42 8.09 -22.27
N LEU A 467 14.32 7.12 -22.41
CA LEU A 467 14.18 6.04 -23.41
C LEU A 467 12.94 5.18 -23.15
N PHE A 468 12.60 4.90 -21.89
CA PHE A 468 11.39 4.15 -21.55
C PHE A 468 10.10 4.90 -21.88
N ASN A 469 10.15 6.20 -22.19
CA ASN A 469 9.00 6.93 -22.75
C ASN A 469 8.74 6.59 -24.22
N LEU A 470 9.53 5.74 -24.87
CA LEU A 470 9.31 5.32 -26.26
C LEU A 470 8.59 3.97 -26.33
N ASP A 471 7.50 3.88 -27.09
CA ASP A 471 6.64 2.69 -27.19
C ASP A 471 7.42 1.43 -27.60
N PHE A 472 8.29 1.55 -28.61
CA PHE A 472 9.09 0.44 -29.13
C PHE A 472 10.14 -0.09 -28.13
N ILE A 473 10.40 0.64 -27.04
CA ILE A 473 11.28 0.22 -25.95
C ILE A 473 10.44 -0.41 -24.83
N ILE A 474 9.42 0.30 -24.34
CA ILE A 474 8.67 -0.13 -23.16
C ILE A 474 7.82 -1.39 -23.40
N ILE A 475 7.11 -1.47 -24.53
CA ILE A 475 6.18 -2.57 -24.82
C ILE A 475 6.89 -3.94 -24.84
N PRO A 476 7.96 -4.15 -25.64
CA PRO A 476 8.63 -5.46 -25.67
C PRO A 476 9.36 -5.78 -24.36
N LEU A 477 9.92 -4.79 -23.66
CA LEU A 477 10.66 -5.02 -22.41
C LEU A 477 9.75 -5.46 -21.26
N THR A 478 8.60 -4.82 -21.10
CA THR A 478 7.60 -5.14 -20.06
C THR A 478 6.87 -6.45 -20.32
N ALA A 479 6.68 -6.82 -21.59
CA ALA A 479 6.16 -8.13 -21.96
C ALA A 479 7.09 -9.30 -21.57
N LEU A 480 8.40 -9.03 -21.47
CA LEU A 480 9.43 -10.02 -21.13
C LEU A 480 9.81 -10.00 -19.64
N ASN A 481 9.81 -8.83 -19.00
CA ASN A 481 10.32 -8.65 -17.64
C ASN A 481 9.36 -7.82 -16.80
N ARG A 482 9.25 -8.17 -15.52
CA ARG A 482 8.31 -7.57 -14.57
C ARG A 482 8.95 -6.79 -13.42
N PHE A 483 10.23 -6.46 -13.52
CA PHE A 483 10.97 -5.79 -12.43
C PHE A 483 11.30 -4.32 -12.74
N PHE A 484 10.73 -3.75 -13.81
CA PHE A 484 11.06 -2.38 -14.22
C PHE A 484 10.31 -1.30 -13.43
N THR A 485 9.07 -1.55 -12.99
CA THR A 485 8.20 -0.56 -12.32
C THR A 485 8.92 0.29 -11.28
N LEU A 486 9.53 -0.33 -10.27
CA LEU A 486 10.19 0.38 -9.16
C LEU A 486 11.48 1.10 -9.62
N ASN A 487 12.20 0.52 -10.57
CA ASN A 487 13.42 1.11 -11.11
C ASN A 487 13.10 2.38 -11.92
N ILE A 488 12.03 2.36 -12.71
CA ILE A 488 11.56 3.55 -13.44
C ILE A 488 11.15 4.66 -12.48
N VAL A 489 10.44 4.35 -11.39
CA VAL A 489 10.16 5.37 -10.35
C VAL A 489 11.45 6.02 -9.88
N ILE A 490 12.47 5.22 -9.53
CA ILE A 490 13.75 5.74 -9.04
C ILE A 490 14.47 6.56 -10.12
N TRP A 491 14.50 6.11 -11.37
CA TRP A 491 15.12 6.85 -12.48
C TRP A 491 14.40 8.14 -12.82
N ALA A 492 13.07 8.16 -12.74
CA ALA A 492 12.27 9.38 -12.85
C ALA A 492 12.64 10.36 -11.74
N LEU A 493 12.68 9.91 -10.49
CA LEU A 493 13.09 10.74 -9.34
C LEU A 493 14.52 11.29 -9.50
N ILE A 494 15.45 10.50 -10.05
CA ILE A 494 16.80 10.96 -10.39
C ILE A 494 16.75 12.06 -11.47
N GLY A 495 15.99 11.85 -12.54
CA GLY A 495 15.81 12.83 -13.62
C GLY A 495 15.22 14.14 -13.10
N TYR A 496 14.18 14.07 -12.27
CA TYR A 496 13.58 15.24 -11.63
C TYR A 496 14.52 15.92 -10.64
N ALA A 497 15.28 15.15 -9.86
CA ALA A 497 16.30 15.71 -8.96
C ALA A 497 17.34 16.52 -9.75
N LEU A 498 17.83 15.98 -10.87
CA LEU A 498 18.77 16.66 -11.77
C LEU A 498 18.16 17.93 -12.37
N LEU A 499 16.96 17.83 -12.97
CA LEU A 499 16.27 18.94 -13.62
C LEU A 499 16.01 20.09 -12.64
N PHE A 500 15.36 19.82 -11.52
CA PHE A 500 14.99 20.88 -10.57
C PHE A 500 16.20 21.43 -9.81
N SER A 501 17.23 20.63 -9.54
CA SER A 501 18.47 21.13 -8.97
C SER A 501 19.22 22.05 -9.94
N PHE A 502 19.22 21.71 -11.23
CA PHE A 502 19.78 22.55 -12.28
C PHE A 502 19.02 23.86 -12.44
N LEU A 503 17.68 23.82 -12.54
CA LEU A 503 16.84 25.01 -12.60
C LEU A 503 17.01 25.90 -11.37
N LEU A 504 17.17 25.32 -10.18
CA LEU A 504 17.39 26.09 -8.96
C LEU A 504 18.77 26.74 -8.93
N ALA A 505 19.82 26.04 -9.37
CA ALA A 505 21.16 26.61 -9.49
C ALA A 505 21.17 27.78 -10.49
N LEU A 506 20.45 27.64 -11.60
CA LEU A 506 20.30 28.69 -12.62
C LEU A 506 19.46 29.86 -12.10
N SER A 507 18.41 29.58 -11.33
CA SER A 507 17.57 30.58 -10.66
C SER A 507 18.39 31.47 -9.74
N ASN A 508 19.28 30.87 -8.94
CA ASN A 508 20.17 31.61 -8.04
C ASN A 508 21.19 32.46 -8.81
N ARG A 509 21.69 31.96 -9.95
CA ARG A 509 22.62 32.71 -10.81
C ARG A 509 21.96 33.92 -11.46
N TRP A 510 20.79 33.74 -12.05
CA TRP A 510 20.08 34.81 -12.77
C TRP A 510 19.20 35.68 -11.86
N ARG A 511 19.05 35.30 -10.58
CA ARG A 511 18.14 35.92 -9.61
C ARG A 511 16.68 35.95 -10.08
N ILE A 512 16.28 34.91 -10.82
CA ILE A 512 14.94 34.71 -11.37
C ILE A 512 14.41 33.37 -10.84
N GLN A 513 13.13 33.29 -10.46
CA GLN A 513 12.54 32.05 -9.96
C GLN A 513 12.06 31.13 -11.10
N LEU A 514 12.99 30.45 -11.78
CA LEU A 514 12.67 29.64 -12.98
C LEU A 514 11.67 28.51 -12.71
N ILE A 515 11.71 27.90 -11.51
CA ILE A 515 10.73 26.86 -11.14
C ILE A 515 9.32 27.47 -11.05
N THR A 516 9.18 28.63 -10.42
CA THR A 516 7.89 29.34 -10.33
C THR A 516 7.40 29.71 -11.73
N ILE A 517 8.28 30.25 -12.59
CA ILE A 517 7.93 30.57 -13.98
C ILE A 517 7.48 29.31 -14.73
N LEU A 518 8.20 28.20 -14.60
CA LEU A 518 7.83 26.93 -15.22
C LEU A 518 6.44 26.48 -14.77
N LEU A 519 6.14 26.53 -13.47
CA LEU A 519 4.84 26.15 -12.92
C LEU A 519 3.71 27.09 -13.39
N VAL A 520 3.97 28.40 -13.47
CA VAL A 520 3.00 29.37 -13.99
C VAL A 520 2.76 29.14 -15.48
N CYS A 521 3.80 28.94 -16.28
CA CYS A 521 3.66 28.59 -17.71
C CYS A 521 2.91 27.27 -17.89
N ALA A 522 3.17 26.26 -17.05
CA ALA A 522 2.45 25.00 -17.07
C ALA A 522 0.96 25.21 -16.77
N ALA A 523 0.62 25.97 -15.72
CA ALA A 523 -0.75 26.29 -15.38
C ALA A 523 -1.48 27.06 -16.49
N ILE A 524 -0.81 28.06 -17.10
CA ILE A 524 -1.37 28.82 -18.23
C ILE A 524 -1.55 27.93 -19.45
N GLY A 525 -0.58 27.06 -19.76
CA GLY A 525 -0.66 26.11 -20.86
C GLY A 525 -1.86 25.18 -20.70
N SER A 526 -1.94 24.49 -19.56
CA SER A 526 -3.05 23.58 -19.27
C SER A 526 -4.42 24.27 -19.23
N ALA A 527 -4.48 25.56 -18.88
CA ALA A 527 -5.74 26.32 -18.91
C ALA A 527 -6.14 26.80 -20.32
N LYS A 528 -5.20 26.92 -21.26
CA LYS A 528 -5.45 27.46 -22.61
C LYS A 528 -5.62 26.39 -23.68
N TRP A 529 -4.91 25.27 -23.56
CA TRP A 529 -4.89 24.26 -24.61
C TRP A 529 -6.01 23.24 -24.42
N ILE A 530 -6.78 23.01 -25.49
CA ILE A 530 -7.66 21.86 -25.60
C ILE A 530 -6.86 20.78 -26.34
N SER A 531 -6.42 19.75 -25.61
CA SER A 531 -5.67 18.65 -26.18
C SER A 531 -6.58 17.47 -26.53
N SER A 532 -6.23 16.73 -27.58
CA SER A 532 -6.70 15.38 -27.88
C SER A 532 -6.03 14.32 -27.00
N PHE A 533 -5.01 14.70 -26.22
CA PHE A 533 -4.40 13.81 -25.25
C PHE A 533 -5.46 13.30 -24.26
N HIS A 534 -5.48 11.99 -24.06
CA HIS A 534 -6.53 11.22 -23.36
C HIS A 534 -7.80 10.87 -24.14
N GLU A 535 -7.87 11.16 -25.45
CA GLU A 535 -8.93 10.63 -26.28
C GLU A 535 -8.95 9.09 -26.26
N VAL A 536 -10.16 8.53 -26.19
CA VAL A 536 -10.36 7.08 -26.24
C VAL A 536 -10.03 6.59 -27.65
N GLU A 537 -9.32 5.46 -27.74
CA GLU A 537 -9.06 4.84 -29.03
C GLU A 537 -10.37 4.41 -29.70
N VAL A 538 -10.55 4.81 -30.95
CA VAL A 538 -11.71 4.47 -31.77
C VAL A 538 -11.22 3.80 -33.04
N SER A 539 -11.86 2.70 -33.44
CA SER A 539 -11.54 2.02 -34.68
C SER A 539 -11.97 2.86 -35.87
N ALA A 540 -11.12 2.94 -36.89
CA ALA A 540 -11.42 3.62 -38.15
C ALA A 540 -12.48 2.89 -39.00
N SER A 541 -12.83 1.64 -38.64
CA SER A 541 -13.89 0.89 -39.33
C SER A 541 -15.26 1.45 -38.96
N GLU A 542 -16.14 1.61 -39.97
CA GLU A 542 -17.55 1.88 -39.71
C GLU A 542 -18.15 0.74 -38.88
N SER A 543 -18.90 1.08 -37.84
CA SER A 543 -19.58 0.07 -37.02
C SER A 543 -20.60 -0.66 -37.87
N ALA A 544 -20.50 -1.99 -37.90
CA ALA A 544 -21.58 -2.81 -38.46
C ALA A 544 -22.91 -2.53 -37.72
N PRO A 545 -24.07 -2.70 -38.36
CA PRO A 545 -25.37 -2.61 -37.70
C PRO A 545 -25.42 -3.58 -36.51
N ARG A 546 -25.89 -3.08 -35.36
CA ARG A 546 -26.01 -3.85 -34.12
C ARG A 546 -27.48 -4.11 -33.83
N ASP A 547 -27.77 -5.33 -33.39
CA ASP A 547 -29.11 -5.69 -32.96
C ASP A 547 -29.49 -4.95 -31.67
N SER A 548 -30.78 -4.66 -31.50
CA SER A 548 -31.28 -4.19 -30.20
C SER A 548 -31.15 -5.31 -29.15
N LEU A 549 -31.02 -4.95 -27.87
CA LEU A 549 -30.95 -5.97 -26.81
C LEU A 549 -32.16 -6.93 -26.84
N ASN A 550 -33.37 -6.42 -27.13
CA ASN A 550 -34.55 -7.29 -27.27
C ASN A 550 -34.39 -8.30 -28.41
N GLU A 551 -33.90 -7.83 -29.56
CA GLU A 551 -33.70 -8.69 -30.74
C GLU A 551 -32.60 -9.72 -30.50
N TYR A 552 -31.52 -9.33 -29.85
CA TYR A 552 -30.47 -10.27 -29.45
C TYR A 552 -30.99 -11.35 -28.50
N VAL A 553 -31.87 -11.01 -27.54
CA VAL A 553 -32.51 -12.00 -26.66
C VAL A 553 -33.32 -13.01 -27.49
N ARG A 554 -34.09 -12.53 -28.47
CA ARG A 554 -34.85 -13.41 -29.38
C ARG A 554 -33.92 -14.36 -30.14
N CYS A 555 -32.87 -13.83 -30.77
CA CYS A 555 -31.89 -14.64 -31.48
C CYS A 555 -31.20 -15.67 -30.57
N TRP A 556 -30.88 -15.30 -29.33
CA TRP A 556 -30.25 -16.20 -28.36
C TRP A 556 -31.17 -17.33 -27.92
N LEU A 557 -32.46 -17.03 -27.71
CA LEU A 557 -33.48 -18.02 -27.37
C LEU A 557 -33.77 -18.95 -28.55
N ASP A 558 -33.87 -18.42 -29.76
CA ASP A 558 -34.15 -19.20 -30.96
C ASP A 558 -32.98 -20.11 -31.33
N SER A 559 -31.72 -19.66 -31.20
CA SER A 559 -30.55 -20.50 -31.47
C SER A 559 -30.40 -21.68 -30.51
N ARG A 560 -31.03 -21.62 -29.34
CA ARG A 560 -30.99 -22.65 -28.28
C ARG A 560 -32.33 -23.31 -28.01
N ARG A 561 -33.35 -23.05 -28.83
CA ARG A 561 -34.74 -23.51 -28.59
C ARG A 561 -34.78 -25.02 -28.40
N ASP A 562 -34.17 -25.77 -29.32
CA ASP A 562 -34.13 -27.23 -29.27
C ASP A 562 -33.41 -27.75 -28.02
N GLU A 563 -32.28 -27.13 -27.65
CA GLU A 563 -31.53 -27.48 -26.42
C GLU A 563 -32.37 -27.23 -25.15
N ILE A 564 -33.08 -26.09 -25.09
CA ILE A 564 -33.92 -25.71 -23.96
C ILE A 564 -35.07 -26.70 -23.80
N GLU A 565 -35.77 -27.03 -24.89
CA GLU A 565 -36.88 -27.97 -24.88
C GLU A 565 -36.42 -29.39 -24.54
N GLN A 566 -35.27 -29.83 -25.08
CA GLN A 566 -34.69 -31.13 -24.75
C GLN A 566 -34.27 -31.21 -23.28
N PHE A 567 -33.65 -30.15 -22.74
CA PHE A 567 -33.28 -30.08 -21.33
C PHE A 567 -34.51 -30.16 -20.42
N ALA A 568 -35.59 -29.46 -20.76
CA ALA A 568 -36.84 -29.50 -20.01
C ALA A 568 -37.50 -30.88 -20.04
N LYS A 569 -37.46 -31.58 -21.19
CA LYS A 569 -37.97 -32.96 -21.33
C LYS A 569 -37.14 -33.96 -20.51
N ASN A 570 -35.82 -33.86 -20.54
CA ASN A 570 -34.92 -34.75 -19.82
C ASN A 570 -34.94 -34.51 -18.31
N ASN A 571 -35.32 -33.30 -17.87
CA ASN A 571 -35.32 -32.90 -16.47
C ASN A 571 -36.66 -32.27 -16.06
N PRO A 572 -37.75 -33.05 -15.99
CA PRO A 572 -39.08 -32.52 -15.68
C PRO A 572 -39.13 -31.80 -14.31
N ASP A 573 -38.39 -32.30 -13.32
CA ASP A 573 -38.26 -31.72 -11.98
C ASP A 573 -37.21 -30.59 -11.88
N SER A 574 -36.63 -30.13 -13.00
CA SER A 574 -35.71 -28.98 -13.00
C SER A 574 -36.48 -27.66 -12.92
N MET A 575 -35.80 -26.60 -12.46
CA MET A 575 -36.31 -25.22 -12.56
C MET A 575 -36.27 -24.68 -14.00
N GLY A 576 -35.66 -25.40 -14.94
CA GLY A 576 -35.54 -25.01 -16.36
C GLY A 576 -34.10 -24.95 -16.84
N TYR A 577 -33.90 -24.73 -18.14
CA TYR A 577 -32.59 -24.54 -18.75
C TYR A 577 -31.89 -23.35 -18.08
N PRO A 578 -30.67 -23.52 -17.54
CA PRO A 578 -30.01 -22.48 -16.79
C PRO A 578 -29.43 -21.40 -17.71
N VAL A 579 -29.75 -20.15 -17.41
CA VAL A 579 -29.22 -18.94 -18.05
C VAL A 579 -28.48 -18.13 -16.99
N TYR A 580 -27.19 -17.86 -17.23
CA TYR A 580 -26.33 -17.14 -16.29
C TYR A 580 -26.14 -15.68 -16.70
N PHE A 581 -26.31 -14.79 -15.73
CA PHE A 581 -25.93 -13.39 -15.78
C PHE A 581 -24.81 -13.23 -14.77
N VAL A 582 -23.63 -12.82 -15.22
CA VAL A 582 -22.45 -12.77 -14.36
C VAL A 582 -22.01 -11.33 -14.22
N ASN A 583 -21.93 -10.84 -12.98
CA ASN A 583 -21.33 -9.56 -12.67
C ASN A 583 -20.04 -9.70 -11.87
N SER A 584 -19.15 -8.72 -11.97
CA SER A 584 -17.86 -8.76 -11.27
C SER A 584 -17.47 -7.41 -10.71
N TYR A 585 -16.94 -7.45 -9.48
CA TYR A 585 -16.44 -6.28 -8.80
C TYR A 585 -15.19 -5.73 -9.47
N GLY A 586 -15.02 -4.41 -9.41
CA GLY A 586 -13.76 -3.76 -9.72
C GLY A 586 -12.69 -3.97 -8.65
N GLY A 587 -11.46 -3.59 -8.96
CA GLY A 587 -10.29 -3.81 -8.10
C GLY A 587 -8.98 -4.10 -8.85
N GLY A 588 -8.77 -3.46 -10.00
CA GLY A 588 -7.55 -3.60 -10.81
C GLY A 588 -7.28 -5.04 -11.25
N ILE A 589 -6.00 -5.41 -11.33
CA ILE A 589 -5.56 -6.72 -11.83
C ILE A 589 -6.07 -7.90 -10.99
N ARG A 590 -6.29 -7.70 -9.68
CA ARG A 590 -6.89 -8.71 -8.80
C ARG A 590 -8.29 -9.09 -9.27
N ALA A 591 -9.12 -8.09 -9.57
CA ALA A 591 -10.47 -8.30 -10.07
C ALA A 591 -10.46 -9.05 -11.40
N ALA A 592 -9.56 -8.64 -12.31
CA ALA A 592 -9.41 -9.26 -13.61
C ALA A 592 -9.01 -10.74 -13.48
N ALA A 593 -7.97 -11.03 -12.69
CA ALA A 593 -7.49 -12.39 -12.45
C ALA A 593 -8.57 -13.26 -11.79
N TRP A 594 -9.20 -12.76 -10.73
CA TRP A 594 -10.24 -13.50 -10.01
C TRP A 594 -11.43 -13.86 -10.91
N ALA A 595 -11.98 -12.88 -11.64
CA ALA A 595 -13.12 -13.10 -12.52
C ALA A 595 -12.78 -14.13 -13.61
N THR A 596 -11.62 -14.01 -14.25
CA THR A 596 -11.19 -14.99 -15.26
C THR A 596 -10.99 -16.37 -14.65
N MET A 597 -10.29 -16.50 -13.51
CA MET A 597 -10.03 -17.80 -12.89
C MET A 597 -11.32 -18.54 -12.47
N VAL A 598 -12.31 -17.83 -11.91
CA VAL A 598 -13.58 -18.44 -11.50
C VAL A 598 -14.34 -19.01 -12.71
N ILE A 599 -14.47 -18.23 -13.79
CA ILE A 599 -15.17 -18.69 -14.99
C ILE A 599 -14.40 -19.83 -15.69
N SER A 600 -13.08 -19.72 -15.78
CA SER A 600 -12.22 -20.79 -16.28
C SER A 600 -12.42 -22.09 -15.51
N ARG A 601 -12.51 -22.02 -14.18
CA ARG A 601 -12.75 -23.20 -13.32
C ARG A 601 -14.15 -23.78 -13.52
N LEU A 602 -15.18 -22.95 -13.66
CA LEU A 602 -16.55 -23.40 -13.97
C LEU A 602 -16.59 -24.12 -15.31
N ASN A 603 -15.97 -23.55 -16.36
CA ASN A 603 -15.87 -24.22 -17.66
C ASN A 603 -15.11 -25.55 -17.57
N GLN A 604 -13.99 -25.59 -16.85
CA GLN A 604 -13.18 -26.81 -16.68
C GLN A 604 -14.01 -27.93 -16.04
N LYS A 605 -14.79 -27.61 -15.00
CA LYS A 605 -15.65 -28.55 -14.29
C LYS A 605 -16.75 -29.13 -15.18
N ILE A 606 -17.36 -28.32 -16.05
CA ILE A 606 -18.36 -28.81 -17.01
C ILE A 606 -17.71 -29.76 -18.02
N ASN A 607 -16.56 -29.39 -18.60
CA ASN A 607 -15.91 -30.20 -19.62
C ASN A 607 -15.37 -31.54 -19.08
N SER A 608 -14.96 -31.59 -17.80
CA SER A 608 -14.48 -32.83 -17.17
C SER A 608 -15.57 -33.84 -16.81
N ALA A 609 -16.85 -33.42 -16.78
CA ALA A 609 -17.94 -34.19 -16.18
C ALA A 609 -18.68 -35.14 -17.14
N GLU A 610 -18.09 -35.52 -18.28
CA GLU A 610 -18.72 -36.42 -19.29
C GLU A 610 -20.19 -36.09 -19.61
N LEU A 611 -20.56 -34.80 -19.60
CA LEU A 611 -21.91 -34.41 -20.03
C LEU A 611 -22.02 -34.55 -21.54
N HIS A 612 -22.95 -35.39 -21.99
CA HIS A 612 -23.29 -35.68 -23.39
C HIS A 612 -23.77 -34.48 -24.25
N SER A 613 -23.53 -33.23 -23.84
CA SER A 613 -23.91 -32.03 -24.62
C SER A 613 -22.73 -31.29 -25.28
N GLY A 614 -21.47 -31.58 -24.94
CA GLY A 614 -20.30 -30.94 -25.58
C GLY A 614 -20.14 -29.43 -25.38
N ALA A 615 -21.02 -28.76 -24.62
CA ALA A 615 -21.05 -27.30 -24.44
C ALA A 615 -20.33 -26.83 -23.16
N GLN A 616 -19.55 -25.75 -23.27
CA GLN A 616 -18.82 -25.11 -22.16
C GLN A 616 -19.79 -24.35 -21.22
N PHE A 617 -19.41 -24.08 -19.96
CA PHE A 617 -20.23 -23.24 -19.04
C PHE A 617 -20.61 -21.90 -19.66
N THR A 618 -19.70 -21.31 -20.43
CA THR A 618 -19.94 -20.03 -21.10
C THR A 618 -21.03 -20.06 -22.17
N HIS A 619 -21.41 -21.23 -22.68
CA HIS A 619 -22.56 -21.38 -23.58
C HIS A 619 -23.89 -21.04 -22.89
N HIS A 620 -23.96 -21.22 -21.57
CA HIS A 620 -25.11 -20.86 -20.73
C HIS A 620 -25.05 -19.43 -20.20
N VAL A 621 -23.95 -18.70 -20.42
CA VAL A 621 -23.80 -17.32 -19.95
C VAL A 621 -24.38 -16.37 -21.00
N PHE A 622 -25.40 -15.62 -20.62
CA PHE A 622 -26.01 -14.61 -21.49
C PHE A 622 -25.21 -13.32 -21.51
N SER A 623 -24.72 -12.87 -20.35
CA SER A 623 -24.01 -11.58 -20.24
C SER A 623 -22.98 -11.54 -19.13
N TYR A 624 -21.94 -10.73 -19.37
CA TYR A 624 -20.96 -10.26 -18.42
C TYR A 624 -21.15 -8.78 -18.15
N SER A 625 -21.28 -8.38 -16.89
CA SER A 625 -21.27 -6.97 -16.48
C SER A 625 -20.20 -6.70 -15.44
N GLY A 626 -19.13 -6.00 -15.83
CA GLY A 626 -18.01 -5.71 -14.95
C GLY A 626 -17.87 -4.23 -14.65
N ALA A 627 -17.20 -3.91 -13.55
CA ALA A 627 -16.59 -2.60 -13.30
C ALA A 627 -15.06 -2.75 -13.20
N SER A 628 -14.30 -1.72 -13.56
CA SER A 628 -12.84 -1.68 -13.46
C SER A 628 -12.17 -2.92 -14.08
N GLY A 629 -11.18 -3.49 -13.39
CA GLY A 629 -10.52 -4.73 -13.78
C GLY A 629 -11.44 -5.94 -13.93
N GLY A 630 -12.62 -5.98 -13.29
CA GLY A 630 -13.61 -7.05 -13.51
C GLY A 630 -14.09 -7.09 -14.97
N THR A 631 -14.25 -5.92 -15.60
CA THR A 631 -14.55 -5.81 -17.04
C THR A 631 -13.39 -6.34 -17.90
N VAL A 632 -12.15 -6.04 -17.52
CA VAL A 632 -10.95 -6.50 -18.24
C VAL A 632 -10.82 -8.03 -18.16
N GLY A 633 -11.14 -8.64 -17.02
CA GLY A 633 -11.21 -10.10 -16.87
C GLY A 633 -12.28 -10.75 -17.76
N PHE A 634 -13.47 -10.13 -17.86
CA PHE A 634 -14.54 -10.62 -18.73
C PHE A 634 -14.26 -10.41 -20.22
N SER A 635 -13.66 -9.28 -20.60
CA SER A 635 -13.31 -9.04 -22.00
C SER A 635 -12.24 -10.01 -22.49
N LEU A 636 -11.32 -10.43 -21.62
CA LEU A 636 -10.37 -11.50 -21.92
C LEU A 636 -11.09 -12.83 -22.24
N LEU A 637 -12.09 -13.22 -21.44
CA LEU A 637 -12.88 -14.42 -21.71
C LEU A 637 -13.60 -14.34 -23.07
N CYS A 638 -14.21 -13.19 -23.39
CA CYS A 638 -14.84 -12.95 -24.69
C CYS A 638 -13.82 -13.04 -25.84
N ALA A 639 -12.62 -12.48 -25.68
CA ALA A 639 -11.56 -12.52 -26.69
C ALA A 639 -11.11 -13.96 -27.00
N PHE A 640 -10.96 -14.80 -25.97
CA PHE A 640 -10.58 -16.20 -26.14
C PHE A 640 -11.70 -17.05 -26.74
N GLN A 641 -12.97 -16.80 -26.39
CA GLN A 641 -14.12 -17.49 -26.99
C GLN A 641 -14.27 -17.22 -28.48
N ASN A 642 -13.81 -16.06 -28.96
CA ASN A 642 -13.79 -15.77 -30.39
C ASN A 642 -12.84 -16.70 -31.17
N LYS A 643 -11.95 -17.43 -30.49
CA LYS A 643 -11.08 -18.46 -31.08
C LYS A 643 -11.29 -19.79 -30.33
N PRO A 644 -12.29 -20.61 -30.71
CA PRO A 644 -12.66 -21.83 -29.99
C PRO A 644 -11.49 -22.80 -29.72
N GLU A 645 -10.55 -22.91 -30.67
CA GLU A 645 -9.32 -23.73 -30.52
C GLU A 645 -8.45 -23.29 -29.33
N LEU A 646 -8.45 -22.00 -29.01
CA LEU A 646 -7.69 -21.40 -27.93
C LEU A 646 -8.51 -21.21 -26.66
N ALA A 647 -9.84 -21.17 -26.76
CA ALA A 647 -10.74 -21.09 -25.60
C ALA A 647 -10.49 -22.25 -24.61
N VAL A 648 -10.11 -23.43 -25.11
CA VAL A 648 -9.70 -24.59 -24.29
C VAL A 648 -8.48 -24.27 -23.42
N GLN A 649 -7.54 -23.45 -23.90
CA GLN A 649 -6.35 -23.06 -23.11
C GLN A 649 -6.76 -22.20 -21.90
N MET A 650 -7.75 -21.33 -22.05
CA MET A 650 -8.29 -20.51 -20.96
C MET A 650 -9.03 -21.33 -19.90
N LEU A 651 -9.36 -22.60 -20.15
CA LEU A 651 -9.88 -23.51 -19.11
C LEU A 651 -8.83 -23.85 -18.05
N ASN A 652 -7.54 -23.71 -18.36
CA ASN A 652 -6.46 -24.03 -17.45
C ASN A 652 -6.13 -22.81 -16.57
N PRO A 653 -6.31 -22.90 -15.23
CA PRO A 653 -5.95 -21.80 -14.31
C PRO A 653 -4.48 -21.37 -14.42
N ASN A 654 -3.57 -22.26 -14.85
CA ASN A 654 -2.18 -21.89 -15.10
C ASN A 654 -2.03 -20.94 -16.30
N CYS A 655 -2.87 -21.09 -17.34
CA CYS A 655 -2.89 -20.14 -18.46
C CYS A 655 -3.32 -18.75 -17.97
N VAL A 656 -4.39 -18.70 -17.15
CA VAL A 656 -4.87 -17.46 -16.54
C VAL A 656 -3.77 -16.77 -15.72
N LYS A 657 -3.06 -17.55 -14.89
CA LYS A 657 -1.88 -17.06 -14.14
C LYS A 657 -0.80 -16.48 -15.06
N GLU A 658 -0.47 -17.15 -16.16
CA GLU A 658 0.56 -16.70 -17.10
C GLU A 658 0.20 -15.39 -17.82
N VAL A 659 -1.09 -15.13 -18.06
CA VAL A 659 -1.56 -13.82 -18.57
C VAL A 659 -1.34 -12.73 -17.53
N PHE A 660 -1.81 -12.92 -16.30
CA PHE A 660 -1.81 -11.85 -15.29
C PHE A 660 -0.46 -11.64 -14.58
N ARG A 661 0.49 -12.56 -14.67
CA ARG A 661 1.83 -12.41 -14.05
C ARG A 661 2.76 -11.42 -14.77
N LYS A 662 2.34 -10.87 -15.92
CA LYS A 662 3.12 -9.92 -16.72
C LYS A 662 3.10 -8.50 -16.12
N ASP A 663 3.89 -7.60 -16.68
CA ASP A 663 4.00 -6.22 -16.22
C ASP A 663 3.03 -5.30 -16.96
N TYR A 664 1.95 -4.91 -16.30
CA TYR A 664 0.97 -3.95 -16.83
C TYR A 664 0.95 -2.63 -16.05
N LEU A 665 1.94 -2.39 -15.18
CA LEU A 665 2.01 -1.21 -14.33
C LEU A 665 3.15 -0.27 -14.75
N THR A 666 4.24 -0.79 -15.30
CA THR A 666 5.37 0.02 -15.77
C THR A 666 4.94 1.08 -16.78
N GLY A 667 4.01 0.75 -17.69
CA GLY A 667 3.41 1.71 -18.63
C GLY A 667 2.76 2.91 -17.94
N ASN A 668 1.99 2.65 -16.89
CA ASN A 668 1.31 3.68 -16.11
C ASN A 668 2.30 4.60 -15.40
N ILE A 669 3.38 4.03 -14.83
CA ILE A 669 4.44 4.78 -14.15
C ILE A 669 5.24 5.64 -15.13
N VAL A 670 5.58 5.12 -16.31
CA VAL A 670 6.24 5.93 -17.34
C VAL A 670 5.35 7.10 -17.76
N GLY A 671 4.07 6.84 -17.98
CA GLY A 671 3.13 7.88 -18.38
C GLY A 671 2.97 8.99 -17.34
N ILE A 672 2.71 8.66 -16.07
CA ILE A 672 2.50 9.66 -15.01
C ILE A 672 3.75 10.53 -14.76
N PHE A 673 4.94 9.92 -14.82
CA PHE A 673 6.19 10.65 -14.59
C PHE A 673 6.76 11.29 -15.85
N GLY A 674 6.40 10.86 -17.06
CA GLY A 674 7.15 11.21 -18.28
C GLY A 674 6.33 11.76 -19.43
N ARG A 675 5.05 11.38 -19.56
CA ARG A 675 4.19 11.74 -20.68
C ARG A 675 3.12 12.76 -20.29
N ASP A 676 2.42 12.51 -19.20
CA ASP A 676 1.16 13.20 -18.94
C ASP A 676 1.34 14.71 -18.71
N ILE A 677 2.31 15.09 -17.88
CA ILE A 677 2.60 16.51 -17.59
C ILE A 677 3.02 17.25 -18.87
N PRO A 678 4.06 16.84 -19.62
CA PRO A 678 4.47 17.58 -20.81
C PRO A 678 3.38 17.61 -21.89
N MET A 679 2.66 16.50 -22.14
CA MET A 679 1.60 16.46 -23.15
C MET A 679 0.43 17.39 -22.78
N SER A 680 -0.01 17.35 -21.50
CA SER A 680 -1.10 18.21 -21.01
C SER A 680 -0.72 19.70 -20.95
N VAL A 681 0.54 20.02 -20.68
CA VAL A 681 1.03 21.41 -20.61
C VAL A 681 1.24 22.00 -22.01
N LEU A 682 1.76 21.20 -22.94
CA LEU A 682 2.03 21.64 -24.32
C LEU A 682 0.81 21.55 -25.23
N GLY A 683 -0.24 20.83 -24.80
CA GLY A 683 -1.44 20.62 -25.60
C GLY A 683 -1.25 19.64 -26.76
N THR A 684 -0.23 18.79 -26.71
CA THR A 684 0.17 17.87 -27.79
C THR A 684 -0.13 16.42 -27.44
N ASP A 685 -0.22 15.55 -28.45
CA ASP A 685 -0.56 14.14 -28.34
C ASP A 685 0.48 13.21 -29.00
N PHE A 686 1.75 13.64 -29.08
CA PHE A 686 2.83 12.86 -29.70
C PHE A 686 3.13 11.52 -29.00
N TYR A 687 2.69 11.38 -27.75
CA TYR A 687 2.73 10.13 -27.01
C TYR A 687 1.32 9.61 -26.80
N ASP A 688 1.19 8.29 -26.86
CA ASP A 688 0.05 7.63 -26.24
C ASP A 688 -0.01 7.97 -24.76
N ASP A 689 -1.23 8.16 -24.27
CA ASP A 689 -1.48 8.27 -22.85
C ASP A 689 -1.19 6.95 -22.11
N ARG A 690 -1.15 7.05 -20.78
CA ARG A 690 -0.81 5.90 -19.95
C ARG A 690 -1.86 4.78 -19.93
N ALA A 691 -3.12 5.04 -20.32
CA ALA A 691 -4.14 4.00 -20.49
C ALA A 691 -3.98 3.27 -21.83
N ARG A 692 -3.73 3.99 -22.93
CA ARG A 692 -3.47 3.40 -24.24
C ARG A 692 -2.19 2.57 -24.24
N LEU A 693 -1.15 3.02 -23.53
CA LEU A 693 0.03 2.19 -23.26
C LEU A 693 -0.33 0.86 -22.60
N GLN A 694 -1.21 0.91 -21.61
CA GLN A 694 -1.63 -0.27 -20.87
C GLN A 694 -2.43 -1.25 -21.76
N GLU A 695 -3.35 -0.73 -22.57
CA GLU A 695 -4.06 -1.49 -23.60
C GLU A 695 -3.09 -2.18 -24.56
N LYS A 696 -2.11 -1.44 -25.10
CA LYS A 696 -1.09 -1.96 -26.03
C LYS A 696 -0.20 -3.02 -25.39
N ILE A 697 0.23 -2.85 -24.13
CA ILE A 697 1.07 -3.85 -23.44
C ILE A 697 0.28 -5.15 -23.23
N LEU A 698 -0.99 -5.08 -22.81
CA LEU A 698 -1.85 -6.26 -22.69
C LEU A 698 -2.08 -6.91 -24.05
N GLY A 699 -2.52 -6.15 -25.05
CA GLY A 699 -2.75 -6.64 -26.40
C GLY A 699 -1.52 -7.27 -27.03
N TYR A 700 -0.34 -6.66 -26.88
CA TYR A 700 0.93 -7.22 -27.36
C TYR A 700 1.28 -8.54 -26.68
N SER A 701 1.12 -8.64 -25.34
CA SER A 701 1.35 -9.89 -24.62
C SER A 701 0.40 -11.00 -25.06
N LEU A 702 -0.88 -10.68 -25.28
CA LEU A 702 -1.89 -11.64 -25.73
C LEU A 702 -1.64 -12.11 -27.17
N ASN A 703 -1.30 -11.19 -28.08
CA ASN A 703 -0.98 -11.53 -29.45
C ASN A 703 0.29 -12.39 -29.54
N LYS A 704 1.36 -12.00 -28.85
CA LYS A 704 2.64 -12.70 -28.88
C LYS A 704 2.58 -14.12 -28.31
N ASN A 705 1.87 -14.31 -27.20
CA ASN A 705 1.86 -15.60 -26.48
C ASN A 705 0.69 -16.51 -26.88
N TYR A 706 -0.42 -15.94 -27.35
CA TYR A 706 -1.67 -16.68 -27.60
C TYR A 706 -2.32 -16.36 -28.95
N GLN A 707 -1.72 -15.51 -29.79
CA GLN A 707 -2.29 -15.09 -31.09
C GLN A 707 -3.69 -14.46 -30.95
N ILE A 708 -4.02 -13.90 -29.79
CA ILE A 708 -5.28 -13.20 -29.55
C ILE A 708 -5.11 -11.73 -29.98
N ASP A 709 -6.00 -11.27 -30.85
CA ASP A 709 -6.10 -9.86 -31.20
C ASP A 709 -7.06 -9.17 -30.23
N TYR A 710 -6.50 -8.37 -29.32
CA TYR A 710 -7.26 -7.67 -28.28
C TYR A 710 -7.76 -6.29 -28.73
N ASP A 711 -7.25 -5.76 -29.85
CA ASP A 711 -7.73 -4.53 -30.48
C ASP A 711 -8.83 -4.83 -31.53
N ILE A 712 -9.39 -6.04 -31.53
CA ILE A 712 -10.51 -6.40 -32.41
C ILE A 712 -11.69 -5.43 -32.19
N PRO A 713 -12.25 -4.82 -33.27
CA PRO A 713 -13.42 -3.96 -33.15
C PRO A 713 -14.62 -4.72 -32.56
N LEU A 714 -15.36 -4.08 -31.65
CA LEU A 714 -16.44 -4.72 -30.91
C LEU A 714 -17.54 -5.26 -31.84
N SER A 715 -17.87 -4.56 -32.93
CA SER A 715 -18.85 -5.04 -33.92
C SER A 715 -18.36 -6.25 -34.71
N ARG A 716 -17.04 -6.45 -34.82
CA ARG A 716 -16.46 -7.64 -35.45
C ARG A 716 -16.41 -8.83 -34.50
N LEU A 717 -16.23 -8.58 -33.20
CA LEU A 717 -16.31 -9.61 -32.17
C LEU A 717 -17.73 -10.14 -32.00
N TYR A 718 -18.73 -9.25 -32.10
CA TYR A 718 -20.15 -9.55 -31.99
C TYR A 718 -20.87 -9.24 -33.32
N PRO A 719 -20.67 -10.04 -34.38
CA PRO A 719 -21.47 -9.90 -35.58
C PRO A 719 -22.94 -10.25 -35.28
N SER A 720 -23.86 -9.63 -36.02
CA SER A 720 -25.30 -9.90 -35.89
C SER A 720 -25.58 -11.41 -35.97
N GLN A 721 -26.54 -11.87 -35.16
CA GLN A 721 -26.95 -13.28 -35.04
C GLN A 721 -25.92 -14.26 -34.42
N LYS A 722 -24.66 -13.86 -34.15
CA LYS A 722 -23.71 -14.72 -33.42
C LYS A 722 -23.96 -14.62 -31.91
N THR A 723 -24.39 -15.73 -31.32
CA THR A 723 -24.84 -15.79 -29.90
C THR A 723 -23.97 -16.68 -29.00
N ASP A 724 -22.77 -17.05 -29.45
CA ASP A 724 -21.86 -17.95 -28.72
C ASP A 724 -20.99 -17.23 -27.69
N ILE A 725 -20.78 -15.93 -27.86
CA ILE A 725 -19.97 -15.10 -26.98
C ILE A 725 -20.93 -14.32 -26.08
N PRO A 726 -20.85 -14.43 -24.74
CA PRO A 726 -21.69 -13.67 -23.84
C PRO A 726 -21.52 -12.17 -24.04
N LEU A 727 -22.62 -11.42 -23.97
CA LEU A 727 -22.60 -9.98 -24.15
C LEU A 727 -21.76 -9.30 -23.06
N LEU A 728 -20.74 -8.55 -23.45
CA LEU A 728 -19.92 -7.75 -22.52
C LEU A 728 -20.52 -6.35 -22.31
N PHE A 729 -20.86 -6.03 -21.06
CA PHE A 729 -21.28 -4.70 -20.63
C PHE A 729 -20.19 -4.07 -19.77
N SER A 730 -19.54 -3.04 -20.33
CA SER A 730 -18.47 -2.28 -19.68
C SER A 730 -19.07 -1.05 -19.01
N ASN A 731 -19.06 -1.02 -17.68
CA ASN A 731 -19.60 0.10 -16.90
C ASN A 731 -18.54 1.18 -16.71
N THR A 732 -18.89 2.44 -16.96
CA THR A 732 -17.99 3.59 -16.78
C THR A 732 -18.75 4.76 -16.15
N PHE A 733 -18.07 5.86 -15.85
CA PHE A 733 -18.65 7.01 -15.18
C PHE A 733 -18.17 8.32 -15.83
N ASP A 734 -19.10 9.16 -16.27
CA ASP A 734 -18.78 10.47 -16.82
C ASP A 734 -18.64 11.50 -15.70
N ILE A 735 -17.44 12.07 -15.55
CA ILE A 735 -17.14 13.06 -14.50
C ILE A 735 -17.84 14.40 -14.74
N ASN A 736 -18.21 14.69 -15.98
CA ASN A 736 -18.81 15.98 -16.34
C ASN A 736 -20.29 16.03 -15.95
N THR A 737 -21.04 14.97 -16.25
CA THR A 737 -22.48 14.91 -16.01
C THR A 737 -22.87 14.13 -14.76
N ALA A 738 -21.92 13.43 -14.14
CA ALA A 738 -22.14 12.50 -13.04
C ALA A 738 -23.10 11.35 -13.38
N HIS A 739 -23.22 10.98 -14.66
CA HIS A 739 -23.99 9.83 -15.10
C HIS A 739 -23.13 8.60 -15.34
N LYS A 740 -23.77 7.43 -15.21
CA LYS A 740 -23.17 6.15 -15.59
C LYS A 740 -23.08 6.07 -17.11
N GLY A 741 -21.95 5.59 -17.62
CA GLY A 741 -21.80 5.20 -19.02
C GLY A 741 -21.80 3.68 -19.19
N ILE A 742 -22.30 3.17 -20.31
CA ILE A 742 -22.22 1.75 -20.65
C ILE A 742 -21.74 1.58 -22.09
N THR A 743 -20.67 0.82 -22.28
CA THR A 743 -20.31 0.26 -23.59
C THR A 743 -20.93 -1.13 -23.71
N ALA A 744 -21.72 -1.34 -24.76
CA ALA A 744 -22.35 -2.63 -25.06
C ALA A 744 -22.24 -2.96 -26.57
N PRO A 745 -22.17 -4.26 -26.94
CA PRO A 745 -22.17 -4.68 -28.34
C PRO A 745 -23.57 -4.65 -28.99
N VAL A 746 -24.62 -4.31 -28.23
CA VAL A 746 -26.02 -4.22 -28.68
C VAL A 746 -26.59 -2.83 -28.40
N LEU A 747 -27.65 -2.45 -29.12
CA LEU A 747 -28.34 -1.19 -28.89
C LEU A 747 -29.22 -1.26 -27.64
N LEU A 748 -29.00 -0.32 -26.71
CA LEU A 748 -29.73 -0.21 -25.45
C LEU A 748 -30.87 0.82 -25.56
N ASN A 749 -31.94 0.60 -24.80
CA ASN A 749 -33.07 1.53 -24.69
C ASN A 749 -32.98 2.34 -23.39
N LYS A 750 -33.25 3.65 -23.46
CA LYS A 750 -33.29 4.57 -22.31
C LYS A 750 -34.34 4.19 -21.26
N ASP A 751 -35.44 3.56 -21.67
CA ASP A 751 -36.48 3.11 -20.73
C ASP A 751 -36.00 1.94 -19.86
N ASP A 752 -35.15 1.07 -20.43
CA ASP A 752 -34.56 -0.07 -19.72
C ASP A 752 -33.33 0.34 -18.90
N PHE A 753 -32.60 1.36 -19.37
CA PHE A 753 -31.38 1.89 -18.76
C PHE A 753 -31.51 3.41 -18.51
N PRO A 754 -32.32 3.82 -17.52
CA PRO A 754 -32.56 5.24 -17.25
C PRO A 754 -31.31 5.94 -16.72
N ALA A 755 -31.12 7.20 -17.12
CA ALA A 755 -29.98 8.06 -16.72
C ALA A 755 -28.59 7.45 -17.01
N VAL A 756 -28.49 6.68 -18.10
CA VAL A 756 -27.24 6.10 -18.59
C VAL A 756 -26.85 6.78 -19.91
N ILE A 757 -25.56 7.09 -20.04
CA ILE A 757 -24.93 7.49 -21.30
C ILE A 757 -24.51 6.23 -22.05
N PHE A 758 -25.01 6.09 -23.26
CA PHE A 758 -24.65 4.99 -24.13
C PHE A 758 -23.41 5.35 -24.94
N ILE A 759 -22.31 4.62 -24.73
CA ILE A 759 -21.03 4.94 -25.38
C ILE A 759 -21.15 4.82 -26.91
N GLN A 760 -22.03 3.95 -27.42
CA GLN A 760 -22.30 3.87 -28.85
C GLN A 760 -22.82 5.19 -29.46
N ASP A 761 -23.58 5.98 -28.71
CA ASP A 761 -24.13 7.26 -29.21
C ASP A 761 -23.01 8.30 -29.37
N LEU A 762 -21.97 8.21 -28.53
CA LEU A 762 -20.79 9.09 -28.58
C LEU A 762 -19.81 8.71 -29.69
N LEU A 763 -19.81 7.45 -30.14
CA LEU A 763 -18.92 6.96 -31.20
C LEU A 763 -19.29 7.47 -32.60
N LYS A 764 -20.48 8.06 -32.79
CA LYS A 764 -20.94 8.68 -34.06
C LYS A 764 -20.73 7.79 -35.29
N GLY A 765 -21.08 6.51 -35.18
CA GLY A 765 -20.99 5.52 -36.27
C GLY A 765 -19.64 4.83 -36.43
N LYS A 766 -18.63 5.22 -35.65
CA LYS A 766 -17.36 4.48 -35.54
C LYS A 766 -17.50 3.30 -34.57
N ASP A 767 -16.55 2.37 -34.64
CA ASP A 767 -16.49 1.25 -33.69
C ASP A 767 -15.41 1.46 -32.62
N ILE A 768 -15.48 0.71 -31.51
CA ILE A 768 -14.49 0.77 -30.42
C ILE A 768 -13.77 -0.59 -30.33
N PRO A 769 -12.43 -0.63 -30.21
CA PRO A 769 -11.73 -1.89 -30.00
C PRO A 769 -12.08 -2.49 -28.62
N LEU A 770 -12.05 -3.81 -28.51
CA LEU A 770 -12.34 -4.54 -27.26
C LEU A 770 -11.47 -4.05 -26.10
N SER A 771 -10.20 -3.77 -26.35
CA SER A 771 -9.25 -3.21 -25.40
C SER A 771 -9.74 -1.88 -24.82
N ALA A 772 -10.02 -0.89 -25.66
CA ALA A 772 -10.51 0.42 -25.23
C ALA A 772 -11.88 0.32 -24.54
N ALA A 773 -12.79 -0.52 -25.05
CA ALA A 773 -14.08 -0.78 -24.43
C ALA A 773 -13.93 -1.33 -23.01
N ALA A 774 -12.99 -2.25 -22.79
CA ALA A 774 -12.73 -2.83 -21.47
C ALA A 774 -12.00 -1.85 -20.53
N PHE A 775 -10.95 -1.18 -21.02
CA PHE A 775 -10.17 -0.25 -20.22
C PHE A 775 -10.89 1.06 -19.91
N LEU A 776 -11.88 1.47 -20.70
CA LEU A 776 -12.75 2.60 -20.36
C LEU A 776 -13.43 2.42 -19.00
N SER A 777 -13.82 1.18 -18.66
CA SER A 777 -14.34 0.82 -17.33
C SER A 777 -13.26 0.82 -16.24
N ALA A 778 -11.98 0.77 -16.60
CA ALA A 778 -10.83 0.62 -15.69
C ALA A 778 -9.88 1.84 -15.65
N ARG A 779 -10.37 3.00 -16.08
CA ARG A 779 -9.64 4.28 -16.04
C ARG A 779 -9.74 4.96 -14.68
N PHE A 780 -9.11 4.37 -13.65
CA PHE A 780 -9.09 4.95 -12.31
C PHE A 780 -8.11 6.13 -12.24
N PRO A 781 -8.56 7.39 -12.02
CA PRO A 781 -7.76 8.60 -12.30
C PRO A 781 -6.34 8.63 -11.69
N TYR A 782 -6.16 8.02 -10.51
CA TYR A 782 -4.86 7.96 -9.84
C TYR A 782 -3.86 7.00 -10.49
N VAL A 783 -4.32 6.10 -11.35
CA VAL A 783 -3.53 5.04 -12.00
C VAL A 783 -3.54 5.20 -13.52
N SER A 784 -4.70 5.52 -14.10
CA SER A 784 -4.93 5.72 -15.53
C SER A 784 -5.81 6.97 -15.75
N PRO A 785 -5.61 7.75 -16.81
CA PRO A 785 -6.34 9.01 -17.02
C PRO A 785 -7.76 8.71 -17.45
N THR A 786 -8.65 9.69 -17.25
CA THR A 786 -10.01 9.64 -17.80
C THR A 786 -9.98 9.54 -19.33
N GLY A 787 -10.91 8.81 -19.93
CA GLY A 787 -11.06 8.68 -21.38
C GLY A 787 -11.96 9.77 -21.91
N LYS A 788 -11.45 10.57 -22.83
CA LYS A 788 -12.16 11.69 -23.46
C LYS A 788 -12.83 11.23 -24.77
N PHE A 789 -14.10 11.57 -24.97
CA PHE A 789 -14.78 11.41 -26.27
C PHE A 789 -14.97 12.74 -26.98
N ASP A 790 -15.35 13.78 -26.24
CA ASP A 790 -15.49 15.15 -26.71
C ASP A 790 -15.17 16.14 -25.57
N GLN A 791 -15.56 17.40 -25.71
CA GLN A 791 -15.30 18.41 -24.69
C GLN A 791 -16.22 18.27 -23.46
N GLU A 792 -17.33 17.55 -23.59
CA GLU A 792 -18.38 17.46 -22.57
C GLU A 792 -18.38 16.12 -21.85
N HIS A 793 -17.72 15.09 -22.39
CA HIS A 793 -17.73 13.74 -21.84
C HIS A 793 -16.32 13.19 -21.57
N HIS A 794 -16.03 12.98 -20.28
CA HIS A 794 -14.79 12.37 -19.80
C HIS A 794 -15.11 11.23 -18.84
N PHE A 795 -14.78 10.03 -19.28
CA PHE A 795 -15.13 8.80 -18.61
C PHE A 795 -14.01 8.29 -17.72
N MET A 796 -14.35 7.80 -16.54
CA MET A 796 -13.42 7.16 -15.63
C MET A 796 -13.96 5.81 -15.15
N ASP A 797 -13.22 5.19 -14.24
CA ASP A 797 -13.53 3.85 -13.74
C ASP A 797 -14.99 3.71 -13.28
N GLY A 798 -15.67 2.68 -13.79
CA GLY A 798 -17.08 2.40 -13.47
C GLY A 798 -17.32 2.09 -12.00
N GLY A 799 -16.27 1.63 -11.30
CA GLY A 799 -16.32 1.36 -9.88
C GLY A 799 -16.59 2.60 -9.03
N THR A 800 -16.35 3.79 -9.56
CA THR A 800 -16.56 5.05 -8.82
C THR A 800 -18.02 5.28 -8.43
N ILE A 801 -18.96 4.84 -9.28
CA ILE A 801 -20.39 4.87 -8.94
C ILE A 801 -20.79 3.57 -8.27
N GLU A 802 -20.57 2.43 -8.92
CA GLU A 802 -21.15 1.15 -8.52
C GLU A 802 -20.17 0.04 -8.90
N ASN A 803 -19.45 -0.46 -7.89
CA ASN A 803 -18.28 -1.30 -8.11
C ASN A 803 -18.58 -2.76 -8.46
N SER A 804 -19.82 -3.24 -8.39
CA SER A 804 -20.17 -4.66 -8.62
C SER A 804 -20.60 -5.00 -10.05
N GLY A 805 -20.98 -4.00 -10.86
CA GLY A 805 -21.67 -4.21 -12.15
C GLY A 805 -23.10 -4.77 -12.01
N GLY A 806 -23.55 -5.04 -10.77
CA GLY A 806 -24.79 -5.71 -10.47
C GLY A 806 -26.04 -4.94 -10.86
N GLN A 807 -25.99 -3.60 -10.87
CA GLN A 807 -27.13 -2.78 -11.33
C GLN A 807 -27.43 -3.04 -12.81
N THR A 808 -26.40 -3.12 -13.64
CA THR A 808 -26.53 -3.37 -15.08
C THR A 808 -27.04 -4.78 -15.34
N SER A 809 -26.55 -5.78 -14.60
CA SER A 809 -27.08 -7.14 -14.69
C SER A 809 -28.58 -7.23 -14.40
N LEU A 810 -29.06 -6.51 -13.38
CA LEU A 810 -30.50 -6.47 -13.08
C LEU A 810 -31.31 -5.85 -14.24
N GLN A 811 -30.81 -4.78 -14.85
CA GLN A 811 -31.46 -4.14 -16.00
C GLN A 811 -31.53 -5.10 -17.20
N ILE A 812 -30.45 -5.82 -17.49
CA ILE A 812 -30.41 -6.83 -18.56
C ILE A 812 -31.39 -7.96 -18.27
N ILE A 813 -31.43 -8.48 -17.04
CA ILE A 813 -32.36 -9.56 -16.66
C ILE A 813 -33.82 -9.13 -16.90
N ARG A 814 -34.19 -7.88 -16.56
CA ARG A 814 -35.55 -7.38 -16.81
C ARG A 814 -35.91 -7.37 -18.30
N VAL A 815 -34.97 -6.99 -19.16
CA VAL A 815 -35.17 -7.05 -20.62
C VAL A 815 -35.33 -8.49 -21.08
N PHE A 816 -34.47 -9.39 -20.59
CA PHE A 816 -34.53 -10.81 -20.90
C PHE A 816 -35.88 -11.43 -20.50
N GLU A 817 -36.35 -11.19 -19.27
CA GLU A 817 -37.64 -11.67 -18.78
C GLU A 817 -38.82 -11.10 -19.57
N ARG A 818 -38.75 -9.83 -19.99
CA ARG A 818 -39.79 -9.21 -20.82
C ARG A 818 -39.95 -9.96 -22.13
N VAL A 819 -38.85 -10.32 -22.80
CA VAL A 819 -38.89 -11.11 -24.04
C VAL A 819 -39.35 -12.55 -23.77
N CYS A 820 -38.94 -13.16 -22.66
CA CYS A 820 -39.41 -14.50 -22.29
C CYS A 820 -40.93 -14.59 -22.08
N LYS A 821 -41.59 -13.47 -21.72
CA LYS A 821 -43.05 -13.38 -21.58
C LYS A 821 -43.80 -13.23 -22.92
N GLU A 822 -43.10 -13.02 -24.03
CA GLU A 822 -43.72 -13.00 -25.36
C GLU A 822 -44.29 -14.39 -25.70
N LYS A 823 -45.40 -14.44 -26.44
CA LYS A 823 -46.11 -15.70 -26.75
C LYS A 823 -45.20 -16.77 -27.37
N ALA A 824 -44.22 -16.36 -28.20
CA ALA A 824 -43.29 -17.26 -28.88
C ALA A 824 -42.29 -17.98 -27.94
N TYR A 825 -42.05 -17.44 -26.74
CA TYR A 825 -41.06 -17.94 -25.78
C TYR A 825 -41.66 -18.30 -24.42
N SER A 826 -42.92 -17.93 -24.16
CA SER A 826 -43.61 -18.17 -22.88
C SER A 826 -43.69 -19.64 -22.44
N ASN A 827 -43.54 -20.59 -23.36
CA ASN A 827 -43.51 -22.03 -23.08
C ASN A 827 -42.10 -22.56 -22.74
N LEU A 828 -41.04 -21.76 -22.93
CA LEU A 828 -39.67 -22.16 -22.63
C LEU A 828 -39.44 -22.14 -21.12
N LYS A 829 -39.05 -23.29 -20.57
CA LYS A 829 -38.75 -23.42 -19.14
C LYS A 829 -37.30 -23.02 -18.87
N LEU A 830 -37.09 -21.82 -18.35
CA LEU A 830 -35.78 -21.24 -18.09
C LEU A 830 -35.55 -20.99 -16.59
N SER A 831 -34.29 -21.11 -16.16
CA SER A 831 -33.85 -20.79 -14.79
C SER A 831 -32.85 -19.64 -14.84
N ILE A 832 -33.16 -18.52 -14.20
CA ILE A 832 -32.30 -17.34 -14.16
C ILE A 832 -31.32 -17.46 -12.99
N ASN A 833 -30.03 -17.38 -13.30
CA ASN A 833 -28.94 -17.49 -12.34
C ASN A 833 -28.08 -16.24 -12.40
N LEU A 834 -28.02 -15.48 -11.30
CA LEU A 834 -27.18 -14.29 -11.16
C LEU A 834 -25.96 -14.62 -10.29
N LEU A 835 -24.78 -14.58 -10.90
CA LEU A 835 -23.49 -14.87 -10.25
C LEU A 835 -22.72 -13.56 -10.05
N SER A 836 -22.54 -13.14 -8.79
CA SER A 836 -21.80 -11.92 -8.44
C SER A 836 -20.42 -12.24 -7.92
N LEU A 837 -19.38 -11.85 -8.66
CA LEU A 837 -17.99 -12.15 -8.36
C LEU A 837 -17.34 -10.99 -7.61
N SER A 838 -17.31 -11.06 -6.27
CA SER A 838 -16.51 -10.14 -5.46
C SER A 838 -15.09 -10.67 -5.32
N ASN A 839 -14.11 -9.77 -5.26
CA ASN A 839 -12.70 -10.09 -5.09
C ASN A 839 -12.18 -9.73 -3.69
N SER A 840 -13.07 -9.33 -2.78
CA SER A 840 -12.74 -8.95 -1.40
C SER A 840 -12.71 -10.15 -0.47
N VAL A 841 -11.74 -10.15 0.44
CA VAL A 841 -11.64 -11.13 1.53
C VAL A 841 -12.26 -10.49 2.78
N LYS A 842 -13.44 -10.97 3.20
CA LYS A 842 -14.27 -10.33 4.24
C LYS A 842 -13.52 -10.05 5.55
N SER A 843 -12.63 -10.94 5.98
CA SER A 843 -11.82 -10.77 7.20
C SER A 843 -10.74 -9.68 7.10
N ILE A 844 -10.22 -9.39 5.89
CA ILE A 844 -9.15 -8.41 5.65
C ILE A 844 -9.73 -7.04 5.30
N ASP A 845 -10.78 -7.04 4.48
CA ASP A 845 -11.39 -5.83 3.90
C ASP A 845 -12.52 -5.26 4.78
N ALA A 846 -12.65 -5.73 6.03
CA ALA A 846 -13.65 -5.25 6.97
C ALA A 846 -13.45 -3.75 7.29
N PRO A 847 -14.55 -2.98 7.52
CA PRO A 847 -14.45 -1.57 7.88
C PRO A 847 -13.62 -1.40 9.16
N LYS A 848 -12.50 -0.68 9.06
CA LYS A 848 -11.68 -0.37 10.24
C LYS A 848 -12.38 0.73 11.06
N PRO A 849 -12.42 0.61 12.40
CA PRO A 849 -13.01 1.65 13.23
C PRO A 849 -12.31 2.98 13.01
N ALA A 850 -13.10 4.05 12.89
CA ALA A 850 -12.60 5.40 12.66
C ALA A 850 -11.70 5.83 13.83
N LYS A 851 -10.49 6.29 13.52
CA LYS A 851 -9.59 6.92 14.50
C LYS A 851 -9.97 8.39 14.67
N ASN A 852 -9.65 9.01 15.81
CA ASN A 852 -9.98 10.42 16.14
C ASN A 852 -9.42 11.50 15.17
N LEU A 853 -8.68 11.11 14.12
CA LEU A 853 -8.32 11.99 13.00
C LEU A 853 -9.41 12.04 11.91
N TYR A 854 -10.60 11.49 12.19
CA TYR A 854 -11.69 11.31 11.24
C TYR A 854 -12.17 12.62 10.62
N GLU A 855 -12.23 13.74 11.35
CA GLU A 855 -12.74 15.01 10.78
C GLU A 855 -11.89 15.53 9.60
N LEU A 856 -10.56 15.37 9.66
CA LEU A 856 -9.68 15.82 8.58
C LEU A 856 -9.76 14.92 7.34
N LEU A 857 -9.95 13.62 7.55
CA LEU A 857 -9.97 12.62 6.50
C LEU A 857 -11.38 12.24 6.05
N GLY A 858 -12.41 12.68 6.79
CA GLY A 858 -13.80 12.27 6.66
C GLY A 858 -14.38 12.50 5.26
N PRO A 859 -14.21 13.69 4.65
CA PRO A 859 -14.69 13.93 3.29
C PRO A 859 -14.08 12.98 2.26
N VAL A 860 -12.75 12.79 2.29
CA VAL A 860 -12.04 11.92 1.35
C VAL A 860 -12.39 10.45 1.60
N GLN A 861 -12.42 10.03 2.86
CA GLN A 861 -12.77 8.66 3.25
C GLN A 861 -14.23 8.35 2.91
N GLY A 862 -15.15 9.29 3.09
CA GLY A 862 -16.56 9.15 2.72
C GLY A 862 -16.75 8.96 1.22
N LEU A 863 -16.07 9.78 0.40
CA LEU A 863 -16.03 9.63 -1.06
C LEU A 863 -15.52 8.24 -1.47
N LEU A 864 -14.40 7.78 -0.90
CA LEU A 864 -13.82 6.48 -1.21
C LEU A 864 -14.70 5.31 -0.72
N ASN A 865 -15.34 5.43 0.44
CA ASN A 865 -16.19 4.37 0.99
C ASN A 865 -17.55 4.25 0.26
N THR A 866 -18.03 5.33 -0.35
CA THR A 866 -19.29 5.34 -1.12
C THR A 866 -19.22 4.39 -2.32
N ILE A 867 -18.04 4.27 -2.94
CA ILE A 867 -17.73 3.35 -4.04
C ILE A 867 -18.10 1.90 -3.68
N GLY A 868 -17.55 1.39 -2.57
CA GLY A 868 -17.85 0.04 -2.08
C GLY A 868 -19.28 -0.10 -1.55
N GLY A 869 -19.81 0.96 -0.92
CA GLY A 869 -21.18 1.00 -0.41
C GLY A 869 -22.24 0.80 -1.50
N ASN A 870 -22.08 1.46 -2.65
CA ASN A 870 -23.02 1.34 -3.76
C ASN A 870 -22.98 -0.05 -4.42
N GLY A 871 -21.81 -0.70 -4.50
CA GLY A 871 -21.69 -2.09 -4.95
C GLY A 871 -22.45 -3.05 -4.04
N ASN A 872 -22.28 -2.92 -2.72
CA ASN A 872 -23.02 -3.71 -1.73
C ASN A 872 -24.54 -3.46 -1.81
N ALA A 873 -24.97 -2.24 -2.09
CA ALA A 873 -26.38 -1.89 -2.28
C ALA A 873 -26.97 -2.56 -3.53
N ALA A 874 -26.22 -2.59 -4.65
CA ALA A 874 -26.62 -3.27 -5.87
C ALA A 874 -26.78 -4.79 -5.64
N ASP A 875 -25.79 -5.43 -5.00
CA ASP A 875 -25.86 -6.85 -4.66
C ASP A 875 -27.01 -7.19 -3.69
N SER A 876 -27.23 -6.36 -2.68
CA SER A 876 -28.35 -6.53 -1.74
C SER A 876 -29.70 -6.42 -2.44
N THR A 877 -29.82 -5.49 -3.38
CA THR A 877 -31.01 -5.33 -4.23
C THR A 877 -31.20 -6.56 -5.11
N ASN A 878 -30.15 -7.03 -5.76
CA ASN A 878 -30.17 -8.24 -6.59
C ASN A 878 -30.60 -9.48 -5.80
N ALA A 879 -30.06 -9.67 -4.59
CA ALA A 879 -30.46 -10.75 -3.70
C ALA A 879 -31.93 -10.64 -3.23
N ALA A 880 -32.46 -9.43 -3.05
CA ALA A 880 -33.86 -9.21 -2.71
C ALA A 880 -34.79 -9.51 -3.90
N VAL A 881 -34.47 -9.00 -5.08
CA VAL A 881 -35.26 -9.25 -6.30
C VAL A 881 -35.23 -10.73 -6.68
N ALA A 882 -34.06 -11.38 -6.60
CA ALA A 882 -33.93 -12.81 -6.87
C ALA A 882 -34.85 -13.65 -5.98
N ARG A 883 -34.96 -13.32 -4.68
CA ARG A 883 -35.90 -14.00 -3.76
C ARG A 883 -37.37 -13.77 -4.14
N GLN A 884 -37.71 -12.59 -4.65
CA GLN A 884 -39.08 -12.26 -5.07
C GLN A 884 -39.48 -12.94 -6.39
N GLN A 885 -38.54 -13.02 -7.34
CA GLN A 885 -38.78 -13.56 -8.68
C GLN A 885 -38.42 -15.06 -8.81
N GLY A 886 -37.88 -15.67 -7.75
CA GLY A 886 -37.46 -17.07 -7.76
C GLY A 886 -36.17 -17.34 -8.54
N TRP A 887 -35.31 -16.33 -8.72
CA TRP A 887 -34.00 -16.50 -9.34
C TRP A 887 -32.97 -17.06 -8.36
N ASN A 888 -31.91 -17.68 -8.89
CA ASN A 888 -30.77 -18.08 -8.09
C ASN A 888 -29.73 -16.95 -8.04
N TYR A 889 -29.61 -16.28 -6.90
CA TYR A 889 -28.51 -15.33 -6.65
C TYR A 889 -27.38 -16.01 -5.89
N ARG A 890 -26.16 -15.96 -6.43
CA ARG A 890 -24.96 -16.58 -5.84
C ARG A 890 -23.82 -15.55 -5.77
N PRO A 891 -23.55 -14.98 -4.59
CA PRO A 891 -22.31 -14.23 -4.40
C PRO A 891 -21.15 -15.22 -4.30
N PHE A 892 -20.04 -14.90 -4.98
CA PHE A 892 -18.83 -15.71 -5.00
C PHE A 892 -17.65 -14.80 -4.67
N SER A 893 -16.93 -15.13 -3.60
CA SER A 893 -15.80 -14.34 -3.10
C SER A 893 -14.66 -15.27 -2.69
N PRO A 894 -13.39 -14.83 -2.73
CA PRO A 894 -12.28 -15.62 -2.21
C PRO A 894 -12.53 -16.06 -0.76
N THR A 895 -12.08 -17.27 -0.40
CA THR A 895 -12.26 -17.78 0.96
C THR A 895 -11.40 -17.02 1.96
N GLU A 896 -11.86 -17.01 3.22
CA GLU A 896 -11.04 -16.63 4.37
C GLU A 896 -10.03 -17.72 4.81
N VAL A 897 -9.91 -18.81 4.04
CA VAL A 897 -9.06 -19.95 4.41
C VAL A 897 -7.61 -19.48 4.46
N LYS A 898 -7.04 -19.43 5.68
CA LYS A 898 -5.61 -19.25 5.92
C LYS A 898 -4.86 -20.37 5.21
N ILE A 899 -4.11 -20.06 4.16
CA ILE A 899 -3.25 -21.02 3.48
C ILE A 899 -1.84 -20.90 4.08
N ASP A 900 -1.37 -21.99 4.68
CA ASP A 900 0.03 -22.19 5.10
C ASP A 900 0.69 -20.99 5.83
N ARG A 901 -0.09 -20.30 6.68
CA ARG A 901 0.35 -19.20 7.58
C ARG A 901 0.67 -17.85 6.91
N SER A 902 0.16 -17.57 5.70
CA SER A 902 0.28 -16.26 5.04
C SER A 902 -1.06 -15.75 4.49
N TRP A 903 -1.32 -14.46 4.64
CA TRP A 903 -2.39 -13.73 3.94
C TRP A 903 -1.71 -12.85 2.88
N PRO A 904 -1.59 -13.26 1.61
CA PRO A 904 -1.00 -12.38 0.63
C PRO A 904 -1.93 -11.20 0.38
N VAL A 905 -1.34 -10.00 0.33
CA VAL A 905 -2.05 -8.81 -0.12
C VAL A 905 -2.40 -9.02 -1.58
N LEU A 906 -3.67 -8.90 -1.91
CA LEU A 906 -4.11 -8.89 -3.30
C LEU A 906 -4.15 -7.43 -3.76
N PRO A 907 -3.12 -6.93 -4.49
CA PRO A 907 -2.98 -5.51 -4.77
C PRO A 907 -4.07 -4.99 -5.70
N LEU A 908 -4.49 -3.74 -5.48
CA LEU A 908 -5.51 -3.04 -6.28
C LEU A 908 -4.95 -2.34 -7.54
N GLY A 909 -3.66 -2.51 -7.88
CA GLY A 909 -3.06 -1.91 -9.08
C GLY A 909 -3.03 -2.85 -10.29
N TRP A 910 -2.01 -2.70 -11.14
CA TRP A 910 -1.90 -3.42 -12.42
C TRP A 910 -0.68 -4.33 -12.53
N GLN A 911 -0.20 -4.79 -11.39
CA GLN A 911 0.85 -5.80 -11.31
C GLN A 911 0.66 -6.59 -10.03
N ILE A 912 0.78 -7.91 -10.12
CA ILE A 912 0.45 -8.83 -9.03
C ILE A 912 1.50 -9.93 -8.89
N SER A 913 2.01 -10.17 -7.69
CA SER A 913 3.01 -11.19 -7.38
C SER A 913 2.55 -12.61 -7.74
N ASP A 914 3.53 -13.48 -8.03
CA ASP A 914 3.26 -14.89 -8.31
C ASP A 914 2.62 -15.60 -7.11
N ASP A 915 2.98 -15.19 -5.89
CA ASP A 915 2.42 -15.70 -4.64
C ASP A 915 0.94 -15.32 -4.50
N ALA A 916 0.57 -14.07 -4.80
CA ALA A 916 -0.83 -13.63 -4.78
C ALA A 916 -1.69 -14.35 -5.84
N LEU A 917 -1.17 -14.59 -7.04
CA LEU A 917 -1.87 -15.36 -8.07
C LEU A 917 -2.02 -16.85 -7.71
N GLU A 918 -0.97 -17.45 -7.15
CA GLU A 918 -1.04 -18.85 -6.67
C GLU A 918 -2.04 -18.99 -5.54
N GLU A 919 -2.13 -18.00 -4.66
CA GLU A 919 -3.13 -17.99 -3.59
C GLU A 919 -4.56 -17.90 -4.13
N MET A 920 -4.83 -16.99 -5.07
CA MET A 920 -6.16 -16.92 -5.69
C MET A 920 -6.57 -18.25 -6.30
N LYS A 921 -5.63 -18.92 -6.99
CA LYS A 921 -5.85 -20.24 -7.57
C LYS A 921 -6.17 -21.28 -6.48
N ARG A 922 -5.37 -21.36 -5.41
CA ARG A 922 -5.60 -22.29 -4.29
C ARG A 922 -6.91 -22.01 -3.56
N SER A 923 -7.29 -20.74 -3.40
CA SER A 923 -8.58 -20.34 -2.85
C SER A 923 -9.71 -20.93 -3.68
N ILE A 924 -9.66 -20.83 -5.02
CA ILE A 924 -10.66 -21.40 -5.93
C ILE A 924 -10.71 -22.94 -5.86
N GLU A 925 -9.56 -23.57 -5.63
CA GLU A 925 -9.43 -25.03 -5.49
C GLU A 925 -9.77 -25.55 -4.07
N SER A 926 -10.08 -24.66 -3.12
CA SER A 926 -10.45 -25.04 -1.76
C SER A 926 -11.75 -25.83 -1.74
N ARG A 927 -11.91 -26.72 -0.75
CA ARG A 927 -13.12 -27.57 -0.61
C ARG A 927 -14.41 -26.75 -0.49
N GLU A 928 -14.34 -25.61 0.19
CA GLU A 928 -15.48 -24.69 0.36
C GLU A 928 -15.90 -24.09 -1.00
N GLN A 929 -14.94 -23.57 -1.77
CA GLN A 929 -15.21 -23.01 -3.10
C GLN A 929 -15.62 -24.08 -4.08
N ASP A 930 -15.02 -25.27 -4.04
CA ASP A 930 -15.43 -26.38 -4.90
C ASP A 930 -16.89 -26.75 -4.67
N SER A 931 -17.35 -26.76 -3.40
CA SER A 931 -18.76 -26.95 -3.07
C SER A 931 -19.65 -25.82 -3.62
N LEU A 932 -19.23 -24.56 -3.47
CA LEU A 932 -19.95 -23.41 -4.03
C LEU A 932 -20.06 -23.48 -5.56
N LEU A 933 -18.97 -23.82 -6.25
CA LEU A 933 -18.93 -24.02 -7.69
C LEU A 933 -19.88 -25.14 -8.13
N ASN A 934 -19.89 -26.26 -7.40
CA ASN A 934 -20.81 -27.38 -7.69
C ASN A 934 -22.27 -26.96 -7.48
N MET A 935 -22.56 -26.10 -6.49
CA MET A 935 -23.90 -25.52 -6.31
C MET A 935 -24.29 -24.54 -7.42
N VAL A 936 -23.34 -23.75 -7.94
CA VAL A 936 -23.56 -22.87 -9.10
C VAL A 936 -23.95 -23.71 -10.32
N LEU A 937 -23.25 -24.82 -10.56
CA LEU A 937 -23.56 -25.74 -11.66
C LEU A 937 -24.90 -26.48 -11.45
N GLY A 938 -25.34 -26.70 -10.21
CA GLY A 938 -26.68 -27.21 -9.91
C GLY A 938 -26.97 -28.58 -10.54
N LYS A 939 -28.18 -28.74 -11.12
CA LYS A 939 -28.59 -29.98 -11.84
C LYS A 939 -27.97 -30.13 -13.23
N LEU A 940 -27.16 -29.19 -13.73
CA LEU A 940 -26.34 -29.43 -14.93
C LEU A 940 -25.50 -30.71 -14.76
N TRP A 941 -25.22 -31.11 -13.52
CA TRP A 941 -24.38 -32.24 -13.13
C TRP A 941 -25.10 -33.54 -12.75
N LYS A 942 -26.43 -33.56 -12.60
CA LYS A 942 -27.12 -34.81 -12.23
C LYS A 942 -27.31 -35.67 -13.48
N SER A 943 -26.27 -36.40 -13.89
CA SER A 943 -26.51 -37.69 -14.53
C SER A 943 -27.17 -38.61 -13.50
N ASP A 944 -28.08 -39.46 -13.98
CA ASP A 944 -28.70 -40.51 -13.20
C ASP A 944 -27.65 -41.50 -12.68
N ASN A 945 -26.98 -41.19 -11.57
CA ASN A 945 -26.35 -42.19 -10.71
C ASN A 945 -27.43 -42.92 -9.86
N LYS A 946 -28.46 -43.42 -10.55
CA LYS A 946 -29.34 -44.50 -10.09
C LYS A 946 -29.11 -45.69 -11.02
N GLY A 947 -27.95 -46.32 -10.90
CA GLY A 947 -27.63 -47.49 -11.71
C GLY A 947 -26.16 -47.90 -11.64
N ASN A 948 -25.68 -48.25 -10.45
CA ASN A 948 -24.79 -49.40 -10.21
C ASN A 948 -24.55 -49.59 -8.71
#